data_AF-A0A956HGJ4-F1
#
_entry.id   AF-A0A956HGJ4-F1
#
_cell.length_a   1.000
_cell.length_b   1.000
_cell.length_c   1.000
_cell.angle_alpha   90.00
_cell.angle_beta   90.00
_cell.angle_gamma   90.00
#
_symmetry.space_group_name_H-M   'P 1'
#
loop_
_entity.id
_entity.type
_entity.pdbx_description
1 polymer ?
#
loop_
_entity_poly.entity_id
_entity_poly.type
_entity_poly.pdbx_seq_one_letter_code
_entity_poly.pdbx_strand_id
1 'polypeptide(L)'
;MPAPRTALVVAGGTREPIDDVRFLGNLSRGRFGAAIASALAEVGVRVRLLAGVELWREPGWTPAAVERRRFGSVAELRTALEDELAAPPDLLFMAAAVSDYSPTPVAGKLPSDAETLTLTLRRNPKLLDGLRERCGVTTFLVGFKLLSGVSPGELRAVALRQTRRARLNLTVANDLASISRARHPVLLVTPEGGALPLDGDRADVARGLVDFVLRRFDVTWSKSQRSPGRAAADEGRAGAVELLRFAQSAGLLPTRDGNVSHRDARGDGLWVTPRQVPKDQVQEDALLHARVDLPSRQVRWRPQIDRDDVKPSIDTSVQGWLYAHLPALAGLVHFHEAWARADARTAFPYPCGALEEARAVYEALAAAAIGDGPFLVELVRHGLLLGVEAEGAARLRDEWATATAAWHAHVAALELPIAPPGPRLRPLLDGARIVGVIADFGDAVTPFLLPDARGAGRGDWIIARLEEREQTVLAADRCEVRDYYLARGFRLERHEAGVARLTAPTARDDLRRAASLSLVHLASGEVLLGRRKTPPWAGYWAFPGGGLEGDETPRAAAERELMEETGVQAPPGAPALQSRVFVGSRERAYQVDNFTLLVAHRDVPRPTAELEARWLPIAEALTIQPMASGTRRVLRRVAAALARGALTEPADRRRAGRGS
;
A
#
# COMPACT_ATOMS: atom_id res chain seq x y z
N MET A 1 7.59 -5.28 -22.25
CA MET A 1 8.29 -6.46 -22.83
C MET A 1 7.19 -7.42 -23.31
N PRO A 2 7.43 -8.58 -23.94
CA PRO A 2 6.32 -9.52 -24.11
C PRO A 2 5.87 -10.06 -22.73
N ALA A 3 4.57 -10.37 -22.61
CA ALA A 3 3.97 -11.05 -21.46
C ALA A 3 4.74 -12.35 -21.11
N PRO A 4 4.76 -12.78 -19.84
CA PRO A 4 5.49 -13.99 -19.45
C PRO A 4 4.91 -15.20 -20.17
N ARG A 5 5.78 -16.07 -20.67
CA ARG A 5 5.38 -17.25 -21.46
C ARG A 5 5.45 -18.53 -20.64
N THR A 6 6.32 -18.57 -19.66
CA THR A 6 6.62 -19.78 -18.87
C THR A 6 6.56 -19.52 -17.37
N ALA A 7 6.02 -20.47 -16.62
CA ALA A 7 6.03 -20.44 -15.17
C ALA A 7 6.40 -21.80 -14.58
N LEU A 8 7.20 -21.78 -13.52
CA LEU A 8 7.43 -22.91 -12.64
C LEU A 8 6.76 -22.64 -11.29
N VAL A 9 5.89 -23.55 -10.86
CA VAL A 9 5.27 -23.53 -9.54
C VAL A 9 5.78 -24.73 -8.76
N VAL A 10 6.27 -24.50 -7.54
CA VAL A 10 6.66 -25.55 -6.62
C VAL A 10 5.64 -25.59 -5.49
N ALA A 11 4.95 -26.71 -5.30
CA ALA A 11 3.84 -26.81 -4.35
C ALA A 11 3.76 -28.16 -3.62
N GLY A 12 3.26 -28.13 -2.39
CA GLY A 12 3.16 -29.30 -1.51
C GLY A 12 4.23 -29.31 -0.42
N GLY A 13 4.07 -30.20 0.56
CA GLY A 13 5.08 -30.44 1.60
C GLY A 13 6.12 -31.47 1.15
N THR A 14 7.36 -31.30 1.61
CA THR A 14 8.38 -32.35 1.53
C THR A 14 8.13 -33.43 2.59
N ARG A 15 8.62 -34.64 2.34
CA ARG A 15 8.57 -35.79 3.24
C ARG A 15 9.99 -36.30 3.45
N GLU A 16 10.49 -36.15 4.66
CA GLU A 16 11.84 -36.54 5.04
C GLU A 16 11.80 -37.92 5.70
N PRO A 17 12.29 -38.98 5.03
CA PRO A 17 12.15 -40.35 5.51
C PRO A 17 12.88 -40.53 6.84
N ILE A 18 12.17 -41.05 7.84
CA ILE A 18 12.74 -41.50 9.11
C ILE A 18 13.21 -42.94 8.94
N ASP A 19 12.33 -43.77 8.38
CA ASP A 19 12.54 -45.17 8.04
C ASP A 19 11.72 -45.51 6.77
N ASP A 20 11.69 -46.77 6.34
CA ASP A 20 10.96 -47.19 5.12
C ASP A 20 9.43 -46.99 5.18
N VAL A 21 8.88 -46.66 6.36
CA VAL A 21 7.42 -46.54 6.60
C VAL A 21 7.03 -45.13 7.05
N ARG A 22 7.89 -44.46 7.82
CA ARG A 22 7.62 -43.20 8.52
C ARG A 22 8.40 -42.05 7.90
N PHE A 23 7.81 -40.86 7.93
CA PHE A 23 8.47 -39.64 7.48
C PHE A 23 8.12 -38.45 8.36
N LEU A 24 9.01 -37.46 8.40
CA LEU A 24 8.76 -36.13 8.93
C LEU A 24 8.24 -35.25 7.78
N GLY A 25 7.14 -34.52 7.99
CA GLY A 25 6.56 -33.69 6.94
C GLY A 25 5.84 -32.45 7.48
N ASN A 26 5.61 -31.49 6.59
CA ASN A 26 4.92 -30.25 6.91
C ASN A 26 3.42 -30.33 6.58
N LEU A 27 2.60 -29.55 7.29
CA LEU A 27 1.16 -29.43 7.07
C LEU A 27 0.85 -28.63 5.78
N SER A 28 1.12 -29.22 4.61
CA SER A 28 0.79 -28.62 3.31
C SER A 28 0.37 -29.65 2.28
N ARG A 29 -0.87 -29.55 1.82
CA ARG A 29 -1.41 -30.34 0.70
C ARG A 29 -1.11 -29.73 -0.68
N GLY A 30 -0.44 -28.57 -0.74
CA GLY A 30 -0.06 -27.91 -1.99
C GLY A 30 -1.20 -27.26 -2.80
N ARG A 31 -2.45 -27.31 -2.32
CA ARG A 31 -3.63 -26.84 -3.05
C ARG A 31 -3.62 -25.35 -3.42
N PHE A 32 -2.98 -24.48 -2.63
CA PHE A 32 -2.84 -23.07 -3.01
C PHE A 32 -1.87 -22.90 -4.19
N GLY A 33 -0.74 -23.60 -4.19
CA GLY A 33 0.15 -23.64 -5.35
C GLY A 33 -0.52 -24.21 -6.60
N ALA A 34 -1.39 -25.21 -6.45
CA ALA A 34 -2.20 -25.72 -7.56
C ALA A 34 -3.19 -24.69 -8.11
N ALA A 35 -3.82 -23.88 -7.23
CA ALA A 35 -4.69 -22.78 -7.64
C ALA A 35 -3.91 -21.68 -8.39
N ILE A 36 -2.67 -21.37 -7.95
CA ILE A 36 -1.78 -20.44 -8.67
C ILE A 36 -1.43 -20.98 -10.06
N ALA A 37 -1.06 -22.26 -10.15
CA ALA A 37 -0.79 -22.92 -11.43
C ALA A 37 -2.01 -22.88 -12.38
N SER A 38 -3.21 -23.04 -11.84
CA SER A 38 -4.46 -22.96 -12.60
C SER A 38 -4.69 -21.54 -13.13
N ALA A 39 -4.59 -20.53 -12.26
CA ALA A 39 -4.78 -19.13 -12.65
C ALA A 39 -3.75 -18.65 -13.68
N LEU A 40 -2.50 -19.15 -13.64
CA LEU A 40 -1.49 -18.88 -14.66
C LEU A 40 -1.83 -19.54 -16.01
N ALA A 41 -2.33 -20.77 -16.00
CA ALA A 41 -2.73 -21.46 -17.21
C ALA A 41 -3.96 -20.80 -17.87
N GLU A 42 -4.92 -20.31 -17.07
CA GLU A 42 -6.12 -19.59 -17.55
C GLU A 42 -5.78 -18.33 -18.36
N VAL A 43 -4.67 -17.66 -18.04
CA VAL A 43 -4.18 -16.47 -18.74
C VAL A 43 -3.13 -16.81 -19.82
N GLY A 44 -2.99 -18.09 -20.18
CA GLY A 44 -2.18 -18.55 -21.32
C GLY A 44 -0.69 -18.76 -21.03
N VAL A 45 -0.26 -18.74 -19.77
CA VAL A 45 1.14 -19.05 -19.39
C VAL A 45 1.36 -20.56 -19.43
N ARG A 46 2.46 -21.03 -20.04
CA ARG A 46 2.83 -22.44 -19.99
C ARG A 46 3.38 -22.79 -18.60
N VAL A 47 2.64 -23.61 -17.85
CA VAL A 47 2.96 -23.92 -16.45
C VAL A 47 3.56 -25.32 -16.30
N ARG A 48 4.70 -25.38 -15.61
CA ARG A 48 5.22 -26.60 -14.99
C ARG A 48 5.00 -26.54 -13.48
N LEU A 49 4.58 -27.65 -12.90
CA LEU A 49 4.29 -27.80 -11.48
C LEU A 49 5.16 -28.92 -10.90
N LEU A 50 6.11 -28.55 -10.03
CA LEU A 50 6.75 -29.49 -9.13
C LEU A 50 5.79 -29.75 -7.97
N ALA A 51 5.25 -30.97 -7.90
CA ALA A 51 4.22 -31.37 -6.94
C ALA A 51 4.77 -32.34 -5.88
N GLY A 52 4.62 -31.97 -4.62
CA GLY A 52 4.86 -32.87 -3.49
C GLY A 52 3.89 -34.07 -3.51
N VAL A 53 4.24 -35.15 -2.82
CA VAL A 53 3.55 -36.46 -2.91
C VAL A 53 2.03 -36.38 -2.71
N GLU A 54 1.54 -35.57 -1.77
CA GLU A 54 0.09 -35.43 -1.54
C GLU A 54 -0.63 -34.77 -2.72
N LEU A 55 -0.08 -33.66 -3.23
CA LEU A 55 -0.65 -32.97 -4.39
C LEU A 55 -0.54 -33.83 -5.65
N TRP A 56 0.54 -34.64 -5.76
CA TRP A 56 0.69 -35.59 -6.86
C TRP A 56 -0.49 -36.58 -6.93
N ARG A 57 -0.92 -37.09 -5.77
CA ARG A 57 -2.03 -38.06 -5.62
C ARG A 57 -3.42 -37.47 -5.85
N GLU A 58 -3.57 -36.15 -5.84
CA GLU A 58 -4.84 -35.46 -6.10
C GLU A 58 -4.82 -34.69 -7.44
N PRO A 59 -4.76 -35.37 -8.62
CA PRO A 59 -4.64 -34.70 -9.93
C PRO A 59 -5.79 -33.76 -10.26
N GLY A 60 -6.97 -33.93 -9.65
CA GLY A 60 -8.14 -33.07 -9.86
C GLY A 60 -7.95 -31.62 -9.41
N TRP A 61 -6.89 -31.30 -8.67
CA TRP A 61 -6.54 -29.91 -8.32
C TRP A 61 -5.74 -29.17 -9.40
N THR A 62 -5.34 -29.87 -10.47
CA THR A 62 -4.46 -29.33 -11.50
C THR A 62 -5.08 -29.54 -12.88
N PRO A 63 -5.31 -28.48 -13.68
CA PRO A 63 -5.82 -28.61 -15.04
C PRO A 63 -4.89 -29.45 -15.92
N ALA A 64 -5.45 -30.11 -16.94
CA ALA A 64 -4.68 -30.95 -17.88
C ALA A 64 -3.60 -30.17 -18.65
N ALA A 65 -3.75 -28.85 -18.80
CA ALA A 65 -2.77 -27.97 -19.44
C ALA A 65 -1.50 -27.74 -18.60
N VAL A 66 -1.47 -28.13 -17.32
CA VAL A 66 -0.32 -27.98 -16.43
C VAL A 66 0.54 -29.24 -16.47
N GLU A 67 1.80 -29.09 -16.88
CA GLU A 67 2.79 -30.18 -16.87
C GLU A 67 3.26 -30.42 -15.42
N ARG A 68 3.23 -31.68 -14.94
CA ARG A 68 3.51 -32.00 -13.53
C ARG A 68 4.72 -32.92 -13.41
N ARG A 69 5.60 -32.63 -12.44
CA ARG A 69 6.70 -33.50 -12.01
C ARG A 69 6.63 -33.68 -10.49
N ARG A 70 6.80 -34.92 -10.03
CA ARG A 70 6.72 -35.25 -8.59
C ARG A 70 8.05 -34.98 -7.88
N PHE A 71 7.98 -34.55 -6.62
CA PHE A 71 9.08 -34.67 -5.65
C PHE A 71 8.59 -35.26 -4.32
N GLY A 72 9.50 -35.92 -3.60
CA GLY A 72 9.30 -36.46 -2.25
C GLY A 72 9.98 -35.64 -1.16
N SER A 73 11.31 -35.70 -1.13
CA SER A 73 12.16 -35.07 -0.11
C SER A 73 12.71 -33.70 -0.53
N VAL A 74 13.34 -32.98 0.40
CA VAL A 74 14.12 -31.76 0.08
C VAL A 74 15.22 -32.04 -0.94
N ALA A 75 15.89 -33.20 -0.86
CA ALA A 75 16.95 -33.57 -1.78
C ALA A 75 16.44 -33.76 -3.21
N GLU A 76 15.33 -34.49 -3.37
CA GLU A 76 14.67 -34.66 -4.67
C GLU A 76 14.16 -33.33 -5.23
N LEU A 77 13.56 -32.49 -4.38
CA LEU A 77 13.09 -31.17 -4.78
C LEU A 77 14.25 -30.30 -5.28
N ARG A 78 15.41 -30.35 -4.62
CA ARG A 78 16.60 -29.61 -5.05
C ARG A 78 17.03 -30.03 -6.45
N THR A 79 17.16 -31.34 -6.70
CA THR A 79 17.54 -31.86 -8.03
C THR A 79 16.51 -31.50 -9.10
N ALA A 80 15.22 -31.67 -8.80
CA ALA A 80 14.17 -31.29 -9.75
C ALA A 80 14.20 -29.79 -10.07
N LEU A 81 14.48 -28.94 -9.07
CA LEU A 81 14.62 -27.50 -9.25
C LEU A 81 15.87 -27.15 -10.07
N GLU A 82 17.01 -27.84 -9.85
CA GLU A 82 18.23 -27.66 -10.64
C GLU A 82 18.00 -27.97 -12.12
N ASP A 83 17.29 -29.06 -12.44
CA ASP A 83 16.95 -29.44 -13.81
C ASP A 83 16.07 -28.37 -14.49
N GLU A 84 15.02 -27.90 -13.82
CA GLU A 84 14.12 -26.89 -14.37
C GLU A 84 14.82 -25.53 -14.56
N LEU A 85 15.80 -25.22 -13.72
CA LEU A 85 16.57 -23.98 -13.80
C LEU A 85 17.70 -24.02 -14.83
N ALA A 86 17.94 -25.15 -15.50
CA ALA A 86 18.80 -25.18 -16.68
C ALA A 86 18.27 -24.26 -17.80
N ALA A 87 16.94 -24.07 -17.85
CA ALA A 87 16.26 -23.06 -18.66
C ALA A 87 15.29 -22.26 -17.77
N PRO A 88 15.76 -21.20 -17.09
CA PRO A 88 14.97 -20.47 -16.11
C PRO A 88 13.63 -19.98 -16.68
N PRO A 89 12.51 -20.15 -15.94
CA PRO A 89 11.20 -19.68 -16.38
C PRO A 89 11.08 -18.16 -16.25
N ASP A 90 10.08 -17.56 -16.90
CA ASP A 90 9.76 -16.15 -16.69
C ASP A 90 9.27 -15.91 -15.26
N LEU A 91 8.45 -16.82 -14.72
CA LEU A 91 7.89 -16.75 -13.38
C LEU A 91 8.28 -17.98 -12.55
N LEU A 92 8.70 -17.78 -11.30
CA LEU A 92 9.01 -18.87 -10.36
C LEU A 92 8.29 -18.66 -9.01
N PHE A 93 7.39 -19.58 -8.66
CA PHE A 93 6.64 -19.58 -7.40
C PHE A 93 7.11 -20.68 -6.46
N MET A 94 7.75 -20.31 -5.35
CA MET A 94 8.23 -21.24 -4.33
C MET A 94 7.19 -21.43 -3.22
N ALA A 95 6.03 -22.00 -3.57
CA ALA A 95 4.87 -22.17 -2.68
C ALA A 95 4.90 -23.48 -1.85
N ALA A 96 5.95 -24.29 -1.97
CA ALA A 96 6.10 -25.53 -1.24
C ALA A 96 6.47 -25.30 0.23
N ALA A 97 5.95 -26.16 1.11
CA ALA A 97 6.32 -26.18 2.52
C ALA A 97 7.53 -27.11 2.69
N VAL A 98 8.72 -26.58 2.47
CA VAL A 98 10.00 -27.30 2.54
C VAL A 98 10.41 -27.50 4.00
N SER A 99 10.81 -28.70 4.38
CA SER A 99 11.29 -29.03 5.73
C SER A 99 12.63 -28.36 6.01
N ASP A 100 12.72 -27.59 7.11
CA ASP A 100 13.98 -26.96 7.54
C ASP A 100 14.99 -27.98 8.11
N TYR A 101 14.52 -29.16 8.52
CA TYR A 101 15.31 -30.23 9.09
C TYR A 101 14.89 -31.60 8.56
N SER A 102 15.85 -32.53 8.48
CA SER A 102 15.63 -33.94 8.11
C SER A 102 16.35 -34.87 9.09
N PRO A 103 15.78 -36.04 9.41
CA PRO A 103 16.49 -37.09 10.13
C PRO A 103 17.57 -37.73 9.24
N THR A 104 18.46 -38.53 9.84
CA THR A 104 19.26 -39.49 9.07
C THR A 104 18.40 -40.73 8.85
N PRO A 105 18.06 -41.11 7.59
CA PRO A 105 17.17 -42.22 7.32
C PRO A 105 17.81 -43.55 7.73
N VAL A 106 17.01 -44.45 8.29
CA VAL A 106 17.41 -45.82 8.65
C VAL A 106 16.72 -46.81 7.71
N ALA A 107 17.45 -47.81 7.24
CA ALA A 107 16.87 -48.88 6.41
C ALA A 107 16.03 -49.84 7.26
N GLY A 108 14.88 -50.29 6.73
CA GLY A 108 13.91 -51.11 7.45
C GLY A 108 13.05 -50.29 8.41
N LYS A 109 11.88 -50.84 8.78
CA LYS A 109 10.98 -50.21 9.76
C LYS A 109 11.62 -50.23 11.16
N LEU A 110 11.75 -49.06 11.80
CA LEU A 110 12.25 -49.02 13.18
C LEU A 110 11.29 -49.78 14.12
N PRO A 111 11.80 -50.68 14.98
CA PRO A 111 11.02 -51.38 16.00
C PRO A 111 10.19 -50.43 16.87
N SER A 112 9.06 -50.92 17.38
CA SER A 112 8.10 -50.16 18.20
C SER A 112 7.96 -50.72 19.61
N ASP A 113 8.99 -51.42 20.08
CA ASP A 113 9.12 -52.04 21.40
C ASP A 113 9.62 -51.06 22.47
N ALA A 114 10.35 -50.02 22.07
CA ALA A 114 10.81 -48.96 22.98
C ALA A 114 9.64 -48.03 23.40
N GLU A 115 9.61 -47.66 24.69
CA GLU A 115 8.63 -46.69 25.23
C GLU A 115 8.78 -45.28 24.62
N THR A 116 9.99 -44.92 24.18
CA THR A 116 10.29 -43.61 23.59
C THR A 116 11.16 -43.75 22.33
N LEU A 117 10.93 -42.88 21.35
CA LEU A 117 11.73 -42.77 20.13
C LEU A 117 12.33 -41.37 20.03
N THR A 118 13.66 -41.28 19.97
CA THR A 118 14.39 -40.02 19.80
C THR A 118 14.94 -39.91 18.38
N LEU A 119 14.66 -38.79 17.70
CA LEU A 119 15.16 -38.50 16.36
C LEU A 119 16.16 -37.34 16.39
N THR A 120 17.37 -37.58 15.88
CA THR A 120 18.35 -36.52 15.65
C THR A 120 18.15 -35.91 14.26
N LEU A 121 17.90 -34.60 14.21
CA LEU A 121 17.61 -33.89 12.97
C LEU A 121 18.80 -33.03 12.53
N ARG A 122 19.07 -33.01 11.22
CA ARG A 122 20.08 -32.16 10.57
C ARG A 122 19.37 -31.05 9.81
N ARG A 123 19.94 -29.84 9.85
CA ARG A 123 19.37 -28.69 9.14
C ARG A 123 19.56 -28.83 7.63
N ASN A 124 18.50 -28.60 6.87
CA ASN A 124 18.54 -28.57 5.43
C ASN A 124 19.06 -27.24 4.88
N PRO A 125 19.64 -27.24 3.67
CA PRO A 125 19.92 -26.01 2.94
C PRO A 125 18.63 -25.23 2.65
N LYS A 126 18.68 -23.91 2.78
CA LYS A 126 17.55 -23.04 2.39
C LYS A 126 17.49 -22.94 0.87
N LEU A 127 16.52 -23.58 0.23
CA LEU A 127 16.41 -23.61 -1.24
C LEU A 127 16.25 -22.23 -1.89
N LEU A 128 15.65 -21.26 -1.18
CA LEU A 128 15.56 -19.87 -1.63
C LEU A 128 16.92 -19.17 -1.70
N ASP A 129 17.89 -19.61 -0.88
CA ASP A 129 19.21 -18.98 -0.84
C ASP A 129 20.02 -19.44 -2.07
N GLY A 130 20.61 -18.50 -2.79
CA GLY A 130 21.28 -18.75 -4.07
C GLY A 130 20.34 -18.95 -5.27
N LEU A 131 19.02 -18.93 -5.07
CA LEU A 131 18.05 -19.18 -6.14
C LEU A 131 18.07 -18.06 -7.19
N ARG A 132 18.20 -16.81 -6.74
CA ARG A 132 18.33 -15.64 -7.62
C ARG A 132 19.52 -15.77 -8.56
N GLU A 133 20.66 -16.21 -8.05
CA GLU A 133 21.88 -16.40 -8.82
C GLU A 133 21.71 -17.48 -9.90
N ARG A 134 20.92 -18.53 -9.62
CA ARG A 134 20.61 -19.60 -10.58
C ARG A 134 19.57 -19.20 -11.63
N CYS A 135 18.47 -18.56 -11.23
CA CYS A 135 17.38 -18.19 -12.16
C CYS A 135 17.62 -16.86 -12.90
N GLY A 136 18.62 -16.08 -12.49
CA GLY A 136 18.94 -14.79 -13.08
C GLY A 136 18.01 -13.66 -12.64
N VAL A 137 18.31 -12.45 -13.10
CA VAL A 137 17.58 -11.22 -12.72
C VAL A 137 16.30 -11.00 -13.53
N THR A 138 16.12 -11.73 -14.64
CA THR A 138 14.94 -11.65 -15.51
C THR A 138 13.77 -12.47 -14.98
N THR A 139 14.04 -13.56 -14.26
CA THR A 139 13.00 -14.38 -13.64
C THR A 139 12.30 -13.62 -12.52
N PHE A 140 10.98 -13.52 -12.57
CA PHE A 140 10.19 -12.97 -11.47
C PHE A 140 9.98 -14.02 -10.40
N LEU A 141 10.69 -13.84 -9.29
CA LEU A 141 10.80 -14.81 -8.22
C LEU A 141 9.85 -14.47 -7.06
N VAL A 142 8.91 -15.37 -6.79
CA VAL A 142 7.91 -15.26 -5.73
C VAL A 142 8.21 -16.28 -4.63
N GLY A 143 8.52 -15.79 -3.42
CA GLY A 143 8.65 -16.62 -2.23
C GLY A 143 7.40 -16.62 -1.37
N PHE A 144 7.27 -17.60 -0.48
CA PHE A 144 6.15 -17.71 0.44
C PHE A 144 6.63 -17.69 1.88
N LYS A 145 5.80 -17.17 2.79
CA LYS A 145 6.10 -17.14 4.22
C LYS A 145 4.83 -17.35 5.04
N LEU A 146 4.74 -18.51 5.70
CA LEU A 146 3.68 -18.82 6.65
C LEU A 146 4.16 -18.55 8.08
N LEU A 147 3.35 -17.85 8.86
CA LEU A 147 3.48 -17.68 10.32
C LEU A 147 2.18 -18.13 11.00
N SER A 148 2.09 -18.08 12.33
CA SER A 148 0.90 -18.49 13.07
C SER A 148 0.69 -17.62 14.30
N GLY A 149 -0.50 -17.02 14.43
CA GLY A 149 -0.89 -16.19 15.58
C GLY A 149 -0.13 -14.85 15.68
N VAL A 150 0.41 -14.33 14.57
CA VAL A 150 1.20 -13.09 14.59
C VAL A 150 0.40 -11.86 14.17
N SER A 151 0.85 -10.68 14.60
CA SER A 151 0.25 -9.41 14.17
C SER A 151 0.53 -9.13 12.68
N PRO A 152 -0.32 -8.32 11.99
CA PRO A 152 -0.06 -7.91 10.60
C PRO A 152 1.29 -7.17 10.42
N GLY A 153 1.72 -6.41 11.44
CA GLY A 153 3.00 -5.71 11.45
C GLY A 153 4.20 -6.66 11.48
N GLU A 154 4.14 -7.68 12.34
CA GLU A 154 5.16 -8.72 12.41
C GLU A 154 5.23 -9.54 11.11
N LEU A 155 4.07 -9.95 10.58
CA LEU A 155 3.97 -10.69 9.32
C LEU A 155 4.66 -9.92 8.18
N ARG A 156 4.36 -8.62 8.05
CA ARG A 156 5.01 -7.72 7.07
C ARG A 156 6.52 -7.65 7.28
N ALA A 157 6.98 -7.46 8.51
CA ALA A 157 8.39 -7.29 8.82
C ALA A 157 9.21 -8.55 8.48
N VAL A 158 8.70 -9.73 8.86
CA VAL A 158 9.33 -11.03 8.55
C VAL A 158 9.38 -11.27 7.04
N ALA A 159 8.29 -11.00 6.34
CA ALA A 159 8.20 -11.15 4.89
C ALA A 159 9.17 -10.21 4.16
N LEU A 160 9.25 -8.93 4.57
CA LEU A 160 10.18 -7.96 3.97
C LEU A 160 11.65 -8.38 4.17
N ARG A 161 11.99 -8.89 5.36
CA ARG A 161 13.34 -9.45 5.61
C ARG A 161 13.65 -10.61 4.67
N GLN A 162 12.70 -11.51 4.43
CA GLN A 162 12.86 -12.60 3.46
C GLN A 162 13.04 -12.06 2.03
N THR A 163 12.17 -11.14 1.60
CA THR A 163 12.23 -10.52 0.26
C THR A 163 13.60 -9.92 -0.02
N ARG A 164 14.13 -9.13 0.93
CA ARG A 164 15.44 -8.48 0.78
C ARG A 164 16.60 -9.48 0.82
N ARG A 165 16.60 -10.41 1.77
CA ARG A 165 17.68 -11.40 1.96
C ARG A 165 17.82 -12.34 0.76
N ALA A 166 16.71 -12.85 0.23
CA ALA A 166 16.70 -13.78 -0.90
C ALA A 166 16.50 -13.09 -2.27
N ARG A 167 16.54 -11.74 -2.30
CA ARG A 167 16.41 -10.92 -3.52
C ARG A 167 15.17 -11.29 -4.35
N LEU A 168 14.04 -11.49 -3.67
CA LEU A 168 12.77 -11.87 -4.30
C LEU A 168 12.10 -10.63 -4.93
N ASN A 169 11.30 -10.84 -5.97
CA ASN A 169 10.43 -9.78 -6.50
C ASN A 169 9.19 -9.61 -5.61
N LEU A 170 8.77 -10.68 -4.93
CA LEU A 170 7.59 -10.70 -4.08
C LEU A 170 7.71 -11.79 -3.01
N THR A 171 7.28 -11.49 -1.78
CA THR A 171 6.94 -12.52 -0.79
C THR A 171 5.44 -12.50 -0.55
N VAL A 172 4.80 -13.66 -0.69
CA VAL A 172 3.41 -13.89 -0.28
C VAL A 172 3.43 -14.40 1.16
N ALA A 173 2.92 -13.58 2.09
CA ALA A 173 2.93 -13.90 3.50
C ALA A 173 1.51 -14.15 4.02
N ASN A 174 1.33 -15.12 4.90
CA ASN A 174 0.03 -15.42 5.50
C ASN A 174 0.19 -15.94 6.92
N ASP A 175 -0.87 -15.77 7.70
CA ASP A 175 -0.96 -16.30 9.06
C ASP A 175 -1.89 -17.51 9.09
N LEU A 176 -1.43 -18.63 9.62
CA LEU A 176 -2.16 -19.90 9.64
C LEU A 176 -3.50 -19.79 10.38
N ALA A 177 -3.58 -19.00 11.45
CA ALA A 177 -4.80 -18.83 12.23
C ALA A 177 -5.89 -18.04 11.47
N SER A 178 -5.50 -17.32 10.41
CA SER A 178 -6.41 -16.54 9.58
C SER A 178 -6.99 -17.29 8.38
N ILE A 179 -6.54 -18.53 8.14
CA ILE A 179 -6.92 -19.35 6.98
C ILE A 179 -8.03 -20.33 7.36
N SER A 180 -9.08 -20.36 6.55
CA SER A 180 -10.17 -21.34 6.66
C SER A 180 -10.44 -22.00 5.31
N ARG A 181 -11.44 -22.88 5.25
CA ARG A 181 -11.88 -23.47 3.97
C ARG A 181 -12.45 -22.42 3.02
N ALA A 182 -13.11 -21.39 3.56
CA ALA A 182 -13.77 -20.34 2.80
C ALA A 182 -12.90 -19.10 2.54
N ARG A 183 -11.83 -18.91 3.32
CA ARG A 183 -11.03 -17.68 3.31
C ARG A 183 -9.53 -17.96 3.35
N HIS A 184 -8.76 -17.28 2.52
CA HIS A 184 -7.32 -17.49 2.38
C HIS A 184 -6.55 -16.15 2.33
N PRO A 185 -6.61 -15.33 3.39
CA PRO A 185 -6.00 -14.01 3.35
C PRO A 185 -4.47 -14.11 3.22
N VAL A 186 -3.90 -13.26 2.36
CA VAL A 186 -2.46 -13.14 2.17
C VAL A 186 -2.05 -11.67 2.15
N LEU A 187 -0.79 -11.41 2.48
CA LEU A 187 -0.14 -10.13 2.38
C LEU A 187 0.98 -10.22 1.34
N LEU A 188 0.85 -9.44 0.27
CA LEU A 188 1.84 -9.32 -0.78
C LEU A 188 2.90 -8.29 -0.39
N VAL A 189 4.15 -8.73 -0.20
CA VAL A 189 5.25 -7.88 0.28
C VAL A 189 6.35 -7.71 -0.75
N THR A 190 6.52 -6.48 -1.23
CA THR A 190 7.48 -6.11 -2.29
C THR A 190 8.84 -5.65 -1.70
N PRO A 191 9.95 -5.71 -2.46
CA PRO A 191 11.29 -5.38 -1.94
C PRO A 191 11.43 -3.93 -1.45
N GLU A 192 10.67 -3.02 -2.05
CA GLU A 192 10.59 -1.61 -1.69
C GLU A 192 9.70 -1.33 -0.45
N GLY A 193 9.19 -2.37 0.21
CA GLY A 193 8.45 -2.24 1.47
C GLY A 193 6.93 -2.14 1.32
N GLY A 194 6.43 -2.26 0.09
CA GLY A 194 5.01 -2.35 -0.21
C GLY A 194 4.37 -3.56 0.45
N ALA A 195 3.14 -3.38 0.96
CA ALA A 195 2.36 -4.42 1.62
C ALA A 195 0.89 -4.31 1.19
N LEU A 196 0.43 -5.22 0.33
CA LEU A 196 -0.91 -5.22 -0.22
C LEU A 196 -1.67 -6.46 0.28
N PRO A 197 -2.75 -6.29 1.07
CA PRO A 197 -3.58 -7.43 1.46
C PRO A 197 -4.39 -7.92 0.25
N LEU A 198 -4.48 -9.23 0.09
CA LEU A 198 -5.48 -9.89 -0.73
C LEU A 198 -6.31 -10.81 0.18
N ASP A 199 -7.61 -10.85 -0.08
CA ASP A 199 -8.56 -11.62 0.70
C ASP A 199 -9.64 -12.20 -0.22
N GLY A 200 -10.30 -13.25 0.24
CA GLY A 200 -11.24 -14.05 -0.53
C GLY A 200 -10.99 -15.53 -0.34
N ASP A 201 -11.61 -16.36 -1.16
CA ASP A 201 -11.31 -17.78 -1.16
C ASP A 201 -9.92 -18.05 -1.80
N ARG A 202 -9.49 -19.32 -1.76
CA ARG A 202 -8.19 -19.72 -2.31
C ARG A 202 -8.04 -19.42 -3.81
N ALA A 203 -9.10 -19.55 -4.60
CA ALA A 203 -9.06 -19.32 -6.04
C ALA A 203 -9.05 -17.82 -6.35
N ASP A 204 -9.86 -17.03 -5.63
CA ASP A 204 -9.87 -15.56 -5.71
C ASP A 204 -8.49 -14.99 -5.39
N VAL A 205 -7.89 -15.45 -4.30
CA VAL A 205 -6.57 -14.98 -3.87
C VAL A 205 -5.48 -15.41 -4.84
N ALA A 206 -5.57 -16.62 -5.43
CA ALA A 206 -4.64 -17.05 -6.47
C ALA A 206 -4.74 -16.18 -7.73
N ARG A 207 -5.96 -15.86 -8.19
CA ARG A 207 -6.18 -14.97 -9.34
C ARG A 207 -5.68 -13.55 -9.06
N GLY A 208 -5.97 -13.00 -7.89
CA GLY A 208 -5.47 -11.68 -7.47
C GLY A 208 -3.95 -11.64 -7.38
N LEU A 209 -3.31 -12.71 -6.88
CA LEU A 209 -1.86 -12.84 -6.86
C LEU A 209 -1.28 -12.89 -8.28
N VAL A 210 -1.88 -13.67 -9.19
CA VAL A 210 -1.44 -13.75 -10.59
C VAL A 210 -1.58 -12.41 -11.29
N ASP A 211 -2.72 -11.72 -11.17
CA ASP A 211 -2.90 -10.36 -11.73
C ASP A 211 -1.83 -9.40 -11.21
N PHE A 212 -1.57 -9.42 -9.90
CA PHE A 212 -0.51 -8.60 -9.30
C PHE A 212 0.87 -8.92 -9.88
N VAL A 213 1.23 -10.21 -9.98
CA VAL A 213 2.51 -10.64 -10.53
C VAL A 213 2.65 -10.25 -11.99
N LEU A 214 1.61 -10.42 -12.81
CA LEU A 214 1.64 -10.05 -14.23
C LEU A 214 1.82 -8.54 -14.43
N ARG A 215 1.08 -7.72 -13.67
CA ARG A 215 1.24 -6.25 -13.68
C ARG A 215 2.64 -5.80 -13.29
N ARG A 216 3.33 -6.56 -12.43
CA ARG A 216 4.70 -6.25 -12.01
C ARG A 216 5.79 -6.90 -12.86
N PHE A 217 5.48 -8.00 -13.54
CA PHE A 217 6.39 -8.67 -14.45
C PHE A 217 6.70 -7.77 -15.66
N ASP A 218 5.68 -7.10 -16.19
CA ASP A 218 5.83 -6.23 -17.38
C ASP A 218 6.38 -4.83 -17.06
N VAL A 219 6.86 -4.61 -15.83
CA VAL A 219 7.38 -3.30 -15.45
C VAL A 219 8.66 -2.96 -16.20
N THR A 220 8.69 -1.77 -16.77
CA THR A 220 9.81 -1.24 -17.51
C THR A 220 10.83 -0.55 -16.60
N TRP A 221 12.06 -1.07 -16.60
CA TRP A 221 13.22 -0.48 -15.92
C TRP A 221 14.19 0.19 -16.89
N SER A 222 14.77 1.32 -16.46
CA SER A 222 15.92 1.91 -17.16
C SER A 222 17.25 1.31 -16.68
N LYS A 223 18.23 1.26 -17.58
CA LYS A 223 19.60 0.88 -17.26
C LYS A 223 20.44 2.13 -17.00
N SER A 224 21.25 2.12 -15.95
CA SER A 224 22.15 3.24 -15.63
C SER A 224 23.56 2.98 -16.15
N GLN A 225 24.14 3.95 -16.85
CA GLN A 225 25.51 3.90 -17.36
C GLN A 225 26.30 5.14 -16.91
N ARG A 226 27.47 4.93 -16.28
CA ARG A 226 28.39 6.01 -15.91
C ARG A 226 29.06 6.56 -17.17
N SER A 227 29.07 7.88 -17.31
CA SER A 227 29.83 8.61 -18.33
C SER A 227 31.14 9.12 -17.72
N PRO A 228 32.23 9.18 -18.51
CA PRO A 228 33.50 9.72 -18.03
C PRO A 228 33.41 11.23 -17.77
N GLY A 229 34.30 11.72 -16.90
CA GLY A 229 34.42 13.13 -16.52
C GLY A 229 33.37 13.62 -15.53
N ARG A 230 33.58 14.84 -15.03
CA ARG A 230 32.64 15.55 -14.15
C ARG A 230 31.72 16.44 -14.99
N ALA A 231 30.46 16.60 -14.58
CA ALA A 231 29.59 17.59 -15.21
C ALA A 231 29.92 18.99 -14.68
N ALA A 232 29.89 20.00 -15.55
CA ALA A 232 29.99 21.40 -15.10
C ALA A 232 28.77 21.74 -14.24
N ALA A 233 28.98 22.49 -13.15
CA ALA A 233 27.88 23.01 -12.35
C ALA A 233 27.08 24.06 -13.14
N ASP A 234 25.77 24.11 -12.92
CA ASP A 234 24.84 25.06 -13.52
C ASP A 234 23.79 25.53 -12.50
N GLU A 235 22.86 26.39 -12.92
CA GLU A 235 21.76 26.89 -12.08
C GLU A 235 20.86 25.76 -11.55
N GLY A 236 20.65 24.70 -12.33
CA GLY A 236 19.91 23.52 -11.89
C GLY A 236 20.56 22.80 -10.72
N ARG A 237 21.90 22.82 -10.64
CA ARG A 237 22.64 22.29 -9.48
C ARG A 237 22.36 23.10 -8.23
N ALA A 238 22.31 24.43 -8.35
CA ALA A 238 22.00 25.30 -7.22
C ALA A 238 20.61 24.95 -6.67
N GLY A 239 19.58 24.86 -7.53
CA GLY A 239 18.23 24.44 -7.13
C GLY A 239 18.20 23.06 -6.45
N ALA A 240 18.97 22.09 -6.94
CA ALA A 240 19.10 20.78 -6.28
C ALA A 240 19.70 20.89 -4.87
N VAL A 241 20.71 21.74 -4.68
CA VAL A 241 21.33 22.00 -3.37
C VAL A 241 20.33 22.65 -2.42
N GLU A 242 19.57 23.64 -2.89
CA GLU A 242 18.56 24.31 -2.07
C GLU A 242 17.49 23.33 -1.58
N LEU A 243 17.00 22.48 -2.49
CA LEU A 243 15.97 21.49 -2.20
C LEU A 243 16.50 20.38 -1.28
N LEU A 244 17.77 19.99 -1.42
CA LEU A 244 18.44 19.05 -0.51
C LEU A 244 18.55 19.64 0.90
N ARG A 245 19.00 20.89 1.05
CA ARG A 245 19.11 21.57 2.35
C ARG A 245 17.76 21.69 3.04
N PHE A 246 16.72 22.07 2.30
CA PHE A 246 15.35 22.05 2.80
C PHE A 246 14.96 20.66 3.31
N ALA A 247 15.09 19.63 2.47
CA ALA A 247 14.64 18.29 2.80
C ALA A 247 15.39 17.69 4.02
N GLN A 248 16.68 17.99 4.16
CA GLN A 248 17.49 17.60 5.32
C GLN A 248 17.07 18.37 6.58
N SER A 249 16.96 19.70 6.52
CA SER A 249 16.56 20.52 7.68
C SER A 249 15.14 20.23 8.17
N ALA A 250 14.23 19.91 7.25
CA ALA A 250 12.85 19.51 7.54
C ALA A 250 12.72 18.04 7.99
N GLY A 251 13.83 17.29 8.00
CA GLY A 251 13.87 15.88 8.40
C GLY A 251 13.10 14.95 7.46
N LEU A 252 12.84 15.35 6.22
CA LEU A 252 12.10 14.56 5.22
C LEU A 252 12.91 13.37 4.68
N LEU A 253 14.23 13.42 4.79
CA LEU A 253 15.13 12.38 4.30
C LEU A 253 15.94 11.73 5.44
N PRO A 254 15.28 11.10 6.45
CA PRO A 254 15.94 10.60 7.65
C PRO A 254 16.82 9.36 7.41
N THR A 255 16.67 8.70 6.27
CA THR A 255 17.33 7.42 5.99
C THR A 255 17.89 7.39 4.57
N ARG A 256 18.13 6.20 4.04
CA ARG A 256 18.57 5.97 2.65
C ARG A 256 17.40 6.00 1.67
N ASP A 257 16.17 5.92 2.18
CA ASP A 257 14.93 5.77 1.45
C ASP A 257 14.35 7.17 1.23
N GLY A 258 14.37 7.63 -0.02
CA GLY A 258 14.05 9.00 -0.41
C GLY A 258 15.18 9.65 -1.20
N ASN A 259 14.87 10.71 -1.94
CA ASN A 259 15.83 11.40 -2.79
C ASN A 259 15.32 12.76 -3.28
N VAL A 260 16.27 13.61 -3.65
CA VAL A 260 16.02 14.90 -4.31
C VAL A 260 16.51 14.83 -5.74
N SER A 261 15.75 15.45 -6.64
CA SER A 261 16.23 15.83 -7.96
C SER A 261 15.81 17.24 -8.34
N HIS A 262 16.54 17.82 -9.27
CA HIS A 262 16.22 19.10 -9.89
C HIS A 262 16.61 19.05 -11.37
N ARG A 263 15.81 19.66 -12.24
CA ARG A 263 16.12 19.83 -13.66
C ARG A 263 17.43 20.61 -13.82
N ASP A 264 18.24 20.24 -14.81
CA ASP A 264 19.43 21.01 -15.18
C ASP A 264 19.05 22.34 -15.86
N ALA A 265 20.02 23.22 -16.07
CA ALA A 265 19.74 24.54 -16.67
C ALA A 265 19.27 24.46 -18.14
N ARG A 266 19.57 23.36 -18.83
CA ARG A 266 19.23 23.15 -20.24
C ARG A 266 17.87 22.49 -20.44
N GLY A 267 17.32 21.89 -19.39
CA GLY A 267 16.09 21.13 -19.40
C GLY A 267 16.18 19.73 -20.00
N ASP A 268 17.38 19.30 -20.42
CA ASP A 268 17.64 17.98 -21.02
C ASP A 268 18.35 17.00 -20.06
N GLY A 269 18.57 17.42 -18.81
CA GLY A 269 19.16 16.62 -17.74
C GLY A 269 18.56 16.92 -16.37
N LEU A 270 19.09 16.25 -15.35
CA LEU A 270 18.72 16.46 -13.95
C LEU A 270 19.89 16.21 -13.00
N TRP A 271 19.97 17.03 -11.96
CA TRP A 271 20.78 16.79 -10.78
C TRP A 271 20.01 15.91 -9.81
N VAL A 272 20.64 14.86 -9.30
CA VAL A 272 19.97 13.87 -8.44
C VAL A 272 20.90 13.37 -7.34
N THR A 273 20.34 13.14 -6.16
CA THR A 273 21.07 12.54 -5.04
C THR A 273 21.48 11.09 -5.32
N PRO A 274 22.60 10.63 -4.75
CA PRO A 274 23.09 9.27 -4.94
C PRO A 274 22.21 8.23 -4.23
N ARG A 275 22.07 7.05 -4.83
CA ARG A 275 21.36 5.91 -4.24
C ARG A 275 22.13 5.32 -3.05
N GLN A 276 21.40 4.72 -2.09
CA GLN A 276 21.93 3.92 -0.96
C GLN A 276 22.87 4.64 0.03
N VAL A 277 23.03 5.96 -0.10
CA VAL A 277 23.69 6.82 0.89
C VAL A 277 22.64 7.40 1.87
N PRO A 278 22.91 7.45 3.19
CA PRO A 278 22.06 8.16 4.15
C PRO A 278 21.85 9.60 3.71
N LYS A 279 20.59 9.97 3.41
CA LYS A 279 20.26 11.23 2.73
C LYS A 279 20.38 12.45 3.65
N ASP A 280 20.28 12.24 4.94
CA ASP A 280 20.60 13.20 5.99
C ASP A 280 22.07 13.64 6.01
N GLN A 281 22.97 12.86 5.41
CA GLN A 281 24.42 13.11 5.39
C GLN A 281 24.99 13.43 4.01
N VAL A 282 24.16 13.38 2.96
CA VAL A 282 24.59 13.70 1.59
C VAL A 282 25.09 15.14 1.53
N GLN A 283 26.34 15.30 1.12
CA GLN A 283 26.97 16.59 0.86
C GLN A 283 26.57 17.12 -0.53
N GLU A 284 26.63 18.43 -0.71
CA GLU A 284 26.20 19.15 -1.92
C GLU A 284 27.03 18.82 -3.17
N ASP A 285 28.29 18.46 -2.96
CA ASP A 285 29.21 17.99 -3.99
C ASP A 285 29.00 16.52 -4.35
N ALA A 286 28.18 15.76 -3.61
CA ALA A 286 27.86 14.38 -3.93
C ALA A 286 26.69 14.21 -4.92
N LEU A 287 26.06 15.31 -5.36
CA LEU A 287 25.02 15.30 -6.39
C LEU A 287 25.55 14.76 -7.72
N LEU A 288 24.74 13.98 -8.41
CA LEU A 288 25.07 13.39 -9.71
C LEU A 288 24.28 14.10 -10.80
N HIS A 289 24.91 14.35 -11.95
CA HIS A 289 24.21 14.85 -13.12
C HIS A 289 23.81 13.69 -14.03
N ALA A 290 22.52 13.51 -14.27
CA ALA A 290 21.95 12.45 -15.08
C ALA A 290 21.23 12.99 -16.32
N ARG A 291 21.14 12.17 -17.36
CA ARG A 291 20.31 12.35 -18.55
C ARG A 291 19.52 11.08 -18.78
N VAL A 292 18.23 11.23 -19.04
CA VAL A 292 17.31 10.10 -19.21
C VAL A 292 16.86 10.06 -20.66
N ASP A 293 17.29 9.03 -21.38
CA ASP A 293 16.78 8.71 -22.71
C ASP A 293 15.58 7.76 -22.52
N LEU A 294 14.38 8.33 -22.58
CA LEU A 294 13.13 7.60 -22.38
C LEU A 294 12.88 6.54 -23.48
N PRO A 295 13.08 6.82 -24.79
CA PRO A 295 12.99 5.80 -25.83
C PRO A 295 13.91 4.59 -25.61
N SER A 296 15.20 4.82 -25.35
CA SER A 296 16.17 3.71 -25.18
C SER A 296 16.26 3.17 -23.75
N ARG A 297 15.58 3.81 -22.79
CA ARG A 297 15.52 3.45 -21.37
C ARG A 297 16.91 3.45 -20.73
N GLN A 298 17.71 4.46 -21.05
CA GLN A 298 19.08 4.61 -20.56
C GLN A 298 19.20 5.87 -19.70
N VAL A 299 19.75 5.70 -18.50
CA VAL A 299 20.15 6.79 -17.61
C VAL A 299 21.66 6.93 -17.70
N ARG A 300 22.13 7.94 -18.44
CA ARG A 300 23.56 8.28 -18.48
C ARG A 300 23.87 9.29 -17.40
N TRP A 301 24.90 9.08 -16.61
CA TRP A 301 25.19 9.98 -15.48
C TRP A 301 26.68 10.25 -15.30
N ARG A 302 27.01 11.41 -14.73
CA ARG A 302 28.37 11.85 -14.39
C ARG A 302 28.47 12.14 -12.89
N PRO A 303 29.49 11.62 -12.19
CA PRO A 303 29.74 11.98 -10.81
C PRO A 303 30.38 13.36 -10.68
N GLN A 304 30.31 13.91 -9.47
CA GLN A 304 31.08 15.07 -9.04
C GLN A 304 32.27 14.70 -8.15
N ILE A 305 32.19 13.55 -7.47
CA ILE A 305 33.26 12.94 -6.66
C ILE A 305 33.63 11.60 -7.29
N ASP A 306 34.92 11.31 -7.41
CA ASP A 306 35.38 10.07 -8.03
C ASP A 306 35.23 8.89 -7.07
N ARG A 307 34.01 8.35 -7.02
CA ARG A 307 33.63 7.18 -6.23
C ARG A 307 32.91 6.17 -7.11
N ASP A 308 33.43 4.95 -7.16
CA ASP A 308 32.90 3.87 -8.00
C ASP A 308 31.63 3.22 -7.42
N ASP A 309 31.35 3.44 -6.14
CA ASP A 309 30.22 2.84 -5.43
C ASP A 309 28.91 3.65 -5.53
N VAL A 310 28.93 4.75 -6.28
CA VAL A 310 27.81 5.70 -6.34
C VAL A 310 27.04 5.57 -7.65
N LYS A 311 25.70 5.55 -7.58
CA LYS A 311 24.79 5.56 -8.75
C LYS A 311 23.64 6.52 -8.51
N PRO A 312 22.97 7.02 -9.57
CA PRO A 312 21.73 7.79 -9.43
C PRO A 312 20.67 7.03 -8.66
N SER A 313 19.75 7.79 -8.04
CA SER A 313 18.54 7.23 -7.44
C SER A 313 17.82 6.28 -8.40
N ILE A 314 17.13 5.27 -7.86
CA ILE A 314 16.32 4.38 -8.68
C ILE A 314 15.18 5.15 -9.38
N ASP A 315 14.73 6.25 -8.77
CA ASP A 315 13.68 7.14 -9.28
C ASP A 315 14.14 8.06 -10.40
N THR A 316 15.43 8.07 -10.77
CA THR A 316 15.95 8.99 -11.79
C THR A 316 15.19 8.87 -13.11
N SER A 317 14.75 7.66 -13.47
CA SER A 317 13.93 7.43 -14.68
C SER A 317 12.54 8.04 -14.54
N VAL A 318 11.91 7.86 -13.39
CA VAL A 318 10.60 8.42 -13.05
C VAL A 318 10.65 9.94 -13.10
N GLN A 319 11.68 10.53 -12.47
CA GLN A 319 11.93 11.96 -12.44
C GLN A 319 12.14 12.51 -13.85
N GLY A 320 13.01 11.88 -14.64
CA GLY A 320 13.23 12.28 -16.04
C GLY A 320 11.95 12.22 -16.88
N TRP A 321 11.10 11.20 -16.67
CA TRP A 321 9.81 11.10 -17.34
C TRP A 321 8.86 12.22 -16.89
N LEU A 322 8.72 12.47 -15.58
CA LEU A 322 7.88 13.54 -15.05
C LEU A 322 8.34 14.90 -15.56
N TYR A 323 9.64 15.18 -15.56
CA TYR A 323 10.21 16.40 -16.14
C TYR A 323 9.93 16.53 -17.65
N ALA A 324 9.86 15.44 -18.40
CA ALA A 324 9.50 15.50 -19.82
C ALA A 324 8.02 15.82 -20.06
N HIS A 325 7.13 15.50 -19.12
CA HIS A 325 5.67 15.65 -19.27
C HIS A 325 5.06 16.79 -18.45
N LEU A 326 5.80 17.34 -17.49
CA LEU A 326 5.41 18.47 -16.64
C LEU A 326 6.46 19.58 -16.81
N PRO A 327 6.30 20.50 -17.78
CA PRO A 327 7.34 21.46 -18.13
C PRO A 327 7.59 22.52 -17.05
N ALA A 328 6.58 22.88 -16.25
CA ALA A 328 6.74 23.83 -15.14
C ALA A 328 7.44 23.22 -13.91
N LEU A 329 7.60 21.89 -13.87
CA LEU A 329 8.28 21.19 -12.79
C LEU A 329 9.80 21.40 -12.89
N ALA A 330 10.39 21.90 -11.81
CA ALA A 330 11.83 22.13 -11.68
C ALA A 330 12.49 21.18 -10.68
N GLY A 331 11.80 20.79 -9.61
CA GLY A 331 12.35 19.94 -8.56
C GLY A 331 11.39 18.88 -8.05
N LEU A 332 11.96 17.79 -7.52
CA LEU A 332 11.22 16.69 -6.91
C LEU A 332 11.88 16.26 -5.59
N VAL A 333 11.07 16.03 -4.56
CA VAL A 333 11.48 15.38 -3.31
C VAL A 333 10.63 14.13 -3.10
N HIS A 334 11.27 12.97 -3.05
CA HIS A 334 10.65 11.71 -2.64
C HIS A 334 11.03 11.38 -1.20
N PHE A 335 10.06 11.16 -0.33
CA PHE A 335 10.25 10.86 1.10
C PHE A 335 9.18 9.92 1.64
N HIS A 336 9.50 9.17 2.69
CA HIS A 336 8.60 8.12 3.24
C HIS A 336 7.93 8.51 4.55
N GLU A 337 8.46 9.51 5.25
CA GLU A 337 7.99 9.94 6.56
C GLU A 337 7.60 11.40 6.53
N ALA A 338 6.30 11.68 6.53
CA ALA A 338 5.79 13.03 6.72
C ALA A 338 4.38 13.04 7.30
N TRP A 339 3.97 14.24 7.70
CA TRP A 339 2.62 14.57 8.11
C TRP A 339 1.98 15.41 7.03
N ALA A 340 1.35 14.74 6.06
CA ALA A 340 0.88 15.39 4.86
C ALA A 340 -0.53 14.99 4.45
N ARG A 341 -1.30 16.00 4.02
CA ARG A 341 -2.53 15.84 3.26
C ARG A 341 -2.18 16.03 1.79
N ALA A 342 -2.01 14.92 1.06
CA ALA A 342 -1.64 14.94 -0.34
C ALA A 342 -2.78 15.45 -1.25
N ASP A 343 -2.41 16.11 -2.35
CA ASP A 343 -3.34 16.59 -3.38
C ASP A 343 -3.95 15.43 -4.18
N ALA A 344 -3.14 14.39 -4.41
CA ALA A 344 -3.51 13.19 -5.14
C ALA A 344 -2.90 11.94 -4.49
N ARG A 345 -3.42 10.78 -4.87
CA ARG A 345 -2.92 9.48 -4.44
C ARG A 345 -2.93 8.52 -5.63
N THR A 346 -1.82 7.80 -5.83
CA THR A 346 -1.75 6.80 -6.90
C THR A 346 -2.71 5.62 -6.63
N ALA A 347 -3.04 4.83 -7.64
CA ALA A 347 -3.97 3.70 -7.50
C ALA A 347 -3.27 2.37 -7.22
N PHE A 348 -2.02 2.20 -7.68
CA PHE A 348 -1.30 0.92 -7.67
C PHE A 348 0.16 1.09 -7.23
N PRO A 349 0.70 0.18 -6.39
CA PRO A 349 2.11 0.16 -6.02
C PRO A 349 2.95 -0.48 -7.14
N TYR A 350 3.39 0.31 -8.12
CA TYR A 350 4.41 -0.07 -9.10
C TYR A 350 5.80 -0.03 -8.47
N PRO A 351 6.78 -0.86 -8.90
CA PRO A 351 8.13 -0.78 -8.33
C PRO A 351 8.70 0.64 -8.37
N CYS A 352 9.39 1.00 -7.29
CA CYS A 352 10.07 2.29 -7.16
C CYS A 352 11.08 2.49 -8.31
N GLY A 353 10.93 3.54 -9.10
CA GLY A 353 11.77 3.85 -10.26
C GLY A 353 11.28 3.28 -11.60
N ALA A 354 10.11 2.65 -11.63
CA ALA A 354 9.46 2.15 -12.84
C ALA A 354 8.80 3.25 -13.66
N LEU A 355 8.80 3.14 -14.99
CA LEU A 355 8.09 4.11 -15.84
C LEU A 355 6.58 4.17 -15.53
N GLU A 356 6.00 3.02 -15.19
CA GLU A 356 4.61 2.87 -14.81
C GLU A 356 4.28 3.60 -13.50
N GLU A 357 5.24 3.73 -12.58
CA GLU A 357 5.09 4.58 -11.39
C GLU A 357 4.96 6.05 -11.80
N ALA A 358 5.79 6.54 -12.72
CA ALA A 358 5.73 7.91 -13.23
C ALA A 358 4.38 8.21 -13.90
N ARG A 359 3.91 7.27 -14.73
CA ARG A 359 2.61 7.36 -15.37
C ARG A 359 1.47 7.38 -14.35
N ALA A 360 1.51 6.52 -13.33
CA ALA A 360 0.49 6.50 -12.28
C ALA A 360 0.48 7.78 -11.44
N VAL A 361 1.64 8.42 -11.23
CA VAL A 361 1.73 9.76 -10.62
C VAL A 361 1.02 10.78 -11.50
N TYR A 362 1.35 10.84 -12.79
CA TYR A 362 0.74 11.78 -13.72
C TYR A 362 -0.78 11.59 -13.85
N GLU A 363 -1.24 10.35 -13.98
CA GLU A 363 -2.68 10.04 -14.02
C GLU A 363 -3.39 10.44 -12.72
N ALA A 364 -2.75 10.27 -11.56
CA ALA A 364 -3.31 10.71 -10.28
C ALA A 364 -3.40 12.25 -10.18
N LEU A 365 -2.39 12.96 -10.68
CA LEU A 365 -2.39 14.43 -10.77
C LEU A 365 -3.51 14.93 -11.69
N ALA A 366 -3.59 14.37 -12.90
CA ALA A 366 -4.63 14.70 -13.88
C ALA A 366 -6.03 14.42 -13.31
N ALA A 367 -6.22 13.28 -12.62
CA ALA A 367 -7.48 12.95 -11.96
C ALA A 367 -7.82 13.92 -10.81
N ALA A 368 -6.84 14.50 -10.14
CA ALA A 368 -7.08 15.52 -9.13
C ALA A 368 -7.22 16.94 -9.72
N ALA A 369 -7.18 17.07 -11.06
CA ALA A 369 -7.14 18.36 -11.77
C ALA A 369 -6.00 19.26 -11.30
N ILE A 370 -4.88 18.64 -10.91
CA ILE A 370 -3.64 19.35 -10.60
C ILE A 370 -2.94 19.58 -11.94
N GLY A 371 -2.81 20.85 -12.34
CA GLY A 371 -2.07 21.22 -13.54
C GLY A 371 -0.56 20.99 -13.38
N ASP A 372 0.25 21.67 -14.20
CA ASP A 372 1.72 21.50 -14.18
C ASP A 372 2.41 22.17 -12.97
N GLY A 373 1.64 22.73 -12.04
CA GLY A 373 2.12 23.44 -10.86
C GLY A 373 2.67 22.52 -9.76
N PRO A 374 3.03 23.10 -8.59
CA PRO A 374 3.55 22.33 -7.47
C PRO A 374 2.48 21.37 -6.94
N PHE A 375 2.91 20.18 -6.52
CA PHE A 375 2.01 19.10 -6.12
C PHE A 375 2.59 18.25 -5.00
N LEU A 376 1.73 17.60 -4.25
CA LEU A 376 2.09 16.49 -3.38
C LEU A 376 1.25 15.26 -3.69
N VAL A 377 1.89 14.17 -4.11
CA VAL A 377 1.23 12.90 -4.42
C VAL A 377 1.63 11.84 -3.39
N GLU A 378 0.63 11.19 -2.79
CA GLU A 378 0.84 9.97 -2.01
C GLU A 378 1.05 8.79 -2.97
N LEU A 379 2.28 8.28 -2.99
CA LEU A 379 2.61 7.06 -3.69
C LEU A 379 2.15 5.88 -2.84
N VAL A 380 1.17 5.11 -3.32
CA VAL A 380 0.64 3.96 -2.58
C VAL A 380 1.76 3.04 -2.13
N ARG A 381 1.95 2.99 -0.80
CA ARG A 381 2.99 2.22 -0.10
C ARG A 381 4.43 2.63 -0.37
N HIS A 382 4.67 3.66 -1.16
CA HIS A 382 6.01 4.13 -1.55
C HIS A 382 6.34 5.49 -0.95
N GLY A 383 5.46 6.10 -0.17
CA GLY A 383 5.74 7.38 0.49
C GLY A 383 5.05 8.53 -0.24
N LEU A 384 5.74 9.66 -0.36
CA LEU A 384 5.22 10.92 -0.87
C LEU A 384 6.20 11.50 -1.89
N LEU A 385 5.65 12.03 -2.98
CA LEU A 385 6.41 12.74 -4.00
C LEU A 385 5.93 14.19 -4.06
N LEU A 386 6.80 15.12 -3.68
CA LEU A 386 6.58 16.56 -3.72
C LEU A 386 7.22 17.12 -4.98
N GLY A 387 6.41 17.67 -5.89
CA GLY A 387 6.86 18.42 -7.05
C GLY A 387 6.85 19.93 -6.80
N VAL A 388 7.90 20.61 -7.25
CA VAL A 388 8.06 22.06 -7.12
C VAL A 388 8.44 22.73 -8.44
N GLU A 389 7.97 23.96 -8.63
CA GLU A 389 8.38 24.85 -9.72
C GLU A 389 9.76 25.50 -9.46
N ALA A 390 10.27 26.28 -10.40
CA ALA A 390 11.64 26.85 -10.36
C ALA A 390 11.96 27.61 -9.06
N GLU A 391 11.02 28.40 -8.54
CA GLU A 391 11.18 29.16 -7.29
C GLU A 391 10.67 28.39 -6.05
N GLY A 392 10.13 27.19 -6.25
CA GLY A 392 9.46 26.43 -5.20
C GLY A 392 10.40 25.95 -4.09
N ALA A 393 11.69 25.72 -4.39
CA ALA A 393 12.68 25.38 -3.37
C ALA A 393 12.92 26.52 -2.38
N ALA A 394 13.05 27.76 -2.88
CA ALA A 394 13.20 28.95 -2.05
C ALA A 394 11.94 29.17 -1.21
N ARG A 395 10.76 29.11 -1.84
CA ARG A 395 9.46 29.22 -1.17
C ARG A 395 9.32 28.22 -0.01
N LEU A 396 9.65 26.94 -0.21
CA LEU A 396 9.55 25.93 0.84
C LEU A 396 10.49 26.19 2.01
N ARG A 397 11.71 26.70 1.76
CA ARG A 397 12.61 27.12 2.85
C ARG A 397 12.03 28.27 3.65
N ASP A 398 11.46 29.27 3.00
CA ASP A 398 10.87 30.43 3.66
C ASP A 398 9.63 30.05 4.48
N GLU A 399 8.76 29.21 3.91
CA GLU A 399 7.61 28.66 4.64
C GLU A 399 8.05 27.82 5.84
N TRP A 400 9.11 27.02 5.69
CA TRP A 400 9.65 26.20 6.78
C TRP A 400 10.27 27.06 7.89
N ALA A 401 11.06 28.07 7.54
CA ALA A 401 11.62 29.04 8.48
C ALA A 401 10.50 29.78 9.24
N THR A 402 9.46 30.22 8.52
CA THR A 402 8.28 30.88 9.12
C THR A 402 7.56 29.96 10.10
N ALA A 403 7.28 28.71 9.69
CA ALA A 403 6.57 27.74 10.52
C ALA A 403 7.34 27.38 11.80
N THR A 404 8.65 27.15 11.69
CA THR A 404 9.50 26.83 12.84
C THR A 404 9.67 28.02 13.79
N ALA A 405 9.88 29.24 13.26
CA ALA A 405 9.93 30.45 14.08
C ALA A 405 8.61 30.70 14.83
N ALA A 406 7.46 30.54 14.17
CA ALA A 406 6.15 30.68 14.79
C ALA A 406 5.93 29.65 15.90
N TRP A 407 6.37 28.40 15.70
CA TRP A 407 6.32 27.36 16.73
C TRP A 407 7.19 27.73 17.95
N HIS A 408 8.44 28.16 17.74
CA HIS A 408 9.33 28.58 18.83
C HIS A 408 8.77 29.76 19.62
N ALA A 409 8.22 30.77 18.92
CA ALA A 409 7.57 31.91 19.56
C ALA A 409 6.35 31.47 20.40
N HIS A 410 5.55 30.53 19.88
CA HIS A 410 4.40 29.99 20.60
C HIS A 410 4.82 29.23 21.87
N VAL A 411 5.83 28.37 21.78
CA VAL A 411 6.37 27.64 22.94
C VAL A 411 6.91 28.61 23.99
N ALA A 412 7.68 29.61 23.57
CA ALA A 412 8.24 30.61 24.48
C ALA A 412 7.15 31.40 25.22
N ALA A 413 6.08 31.78 24.51
CA ALA A 413 4.94 32.49 25.10
C ALA A 413 4.15 31.66 26.12
N LEU A 414 4.20 30.33 26.02
CA LEU A 414 3.58 29.41 26.97
C LEU A 414 4.47 29.11 28.19
N GLU A 415 5.72 29.60 28.21
CA GLU A 415 6.71 29.36 29.26
C GLU A 415 6.93 27.86 29.53
N LEU A 416 6.81 27.02 28.49
CA LEU A 416 6.93 25.57 28.63
C LEU A 416 8.40 25.15 28.77
N PRO A 417 8.73 24.25 29.72
CA PRO A 417 10.08 23.73 29.86
C PRO A 417 10.38 22.72 28.74
N ILE A 418 11.04 23.14 27.66
CA ILE A 418 11.62 22.22 26.68
C ILE A 418 13.09 21.98 27.03
N ALA A 419 13.38 20.82 27.61
CA ALA A 419 14.75 20.41 27.91
C ALA A 419 15.52 20.09 26.61
N PRO A 420 16.78 20.51 26.47
CA PRO A 420 17.62 20.12 25.34
C PRO A 420 18.09 18.65 25.46
N PRO A 421 18.20 17.90 24.33
CA PRO A 421 17.83 18.33 22.98
C PRO A 421 16.31 18.43 22.82
N GLY A 422 15.84 19.52 22.21
CA GLY A 422 14.42 19.73 21.95
C GLY A 422 13.83 18.75 20.93
N PRO A 423 12.53 18.85 20.64
CA PRO A 423 11.87 17.94 19.70
C PRO A 423 12.43 18.08 18.30
N ARG A 424 12.37 16.98 17.54
CA ARG A 424 12.62 17.02 16.11
C ARG A 424 11.42 17.65 15.41
N LEU A 425 11.64 18.78 14.73
CA LEU A 425 10.58 19.45 13.98
C LEU A 425 10.45 18.83 12.58
N ARG A 426 9.20 18.64 12.12
CA ARG A 426 8.85 18.18 10.77
C ARG A 426 7.73 19.04 10.19
N PRO A 427 7.67 19.24 8.86
CA PRO A 427 6.62 20.05 8.25
C PRO A 427 5.26 19.34 8.28
N LEU A 428 4.21 20.12 8.54
CA LEU A 428 2.83 19.78 8.19
C LEU A 428 2.56 20.27 6.77
N LEU A 429 2.35 19.33 5.84
CA LEU A 429 2.08 19.65 4.43
C LEU A 429 0.59 19.53 4.12
N ASP A 430 0.03 20.54 3.45
CA ASP A 430 -1.29 20.49 2.81
C ASP A 430 -1.08 20.81 1.33
N GLY A 431 -1.12 19.76 0.50
CA GLY A 431 -0.53 19.80 -0.83
C GLY A 431 0.95 20.17 -0.79
N ALA A 432 1.37 21.05 -1.69
CA ALA A 432 2.74 21.56 -1.77
C ALA A 432 3.03 22.80 -0.88
N ARG A 433 2.20 23.06 0.14
CA ARG A 433 2.35 24.15 1.11
C ARG A 433 2.70 23.61 2.49
N ILE A 434 3.61 24.28 3.19
CA ILE A 434 3.83 24.06 4.63
C ILE A 434 2.84 24.92 5.40
N VAL A 435 1.99 24.26 6.18
CA VAL A 435 0.90 24.91 6.95
C VAL A 435 1.14 24.87 8.45
N GLY A 436 2.28 24.32 8.87
CA GLY A 436 2.63 24.18 10.28
C GLY A 436 3.77 23.21 10.54
N VAL A 437 3.89 22.80 11.79
CA VAL A 437 4.96 21.94 12.31
C VAL A 437 4.37 20.79 13.11
N ILE A 438 4.97 19.61 12.98
CA ILE A 438 4.91 18.55 14.00
C ILE A 438 6.21 18.59 14.79
N ALA A 439 6.10 18.84 16.10
CA ALA A 439 7.19 18.60 17.04
C ALA A 439 7.15 17.13 17.50
N ASP A 440 8.22 16.38 17.24
CA ASP A 440 8.35 14.97 17.59
C ASP A 440 9.32 14.79 18.76
N PHE A 441 8.82 14.23 19.86
CA PHE A 441 9.57 13.95 21.09
C PHE A 441 9.99 12.48 21.18
N GLY A 442 9.78 11.68 20.14
CA GLY A 442 10.08 10.26 20.07
C GLY A 442 8.88 9.38 20.42
N ASP A 443 8.33 9.52 21.61
CA ASP A 443 7.17 8.74 22.09
C ASP A 443 5.84 9.53 22.07
N ALA A 444 5.91 10.83 21.79
CA ALA A 444 4.78 11.72 21.66
C ALA A 444 5.04 12.83 20.63
N VAL A 445 3.96 13.44 20.13
CA VAL A 445 4.03 14.52 19.15
C VAL A 445 3.17 15.72 19.57
N THR A 446 3.51 16.90 19.05
CA THR A 446 2.67 18.10 19.16
C THR A 446 2.47 18.72 17.79
N PRO A 447 1.25 18.65 17.24
CA PRO A 447 0.89 19.40 16.04
C PRO A 447 0.69 20.88 16.32
N PHE A 448 1.24 21.72 15.45
CA PHE A 448 1.08 23.16 15.48
C PHE A 448 0.71 23.67 14.09
N LEU A 449 -0.49 24.24 13.95
CA LEU A 449 -0.94 24.91 12.73
C LEU A 449 -0.71 26.42 12.83
N LEU A 450 -0.19 27.00 11.76
CA LEU A 450 -0.12 28.45 11.59
C LEU A 450 -1.53 29.07 11.71
N PRO A 451 -1.68 30.30 12.23
CA PRO A 451 -2.98 30.89 12.47
C PRO A 451 -3.92 30.93 11.25
N ASP A 452 -3.38 31.27 10.09
CA ASP A 452 -4.07 31.32 8.79
C ASP A 452 -4.41 29.92 8.24
N ALA A 453 -3.70 28.90 8.69
CA ALA A 453 -3.98 27.51 8.36
C ALA A 453 -5.08 26.88 9.24
N ARG A 454 -5.51 27.55 10.32
CA ARG A 454 -6.59 27.06 11.19
C ARG A 454 -7.95 27.19 10.50
N GLY A 455 -8.86 26.26 10.79
CA GLY A 455 -10.13 26.12 10.05
C GLY A 455 -9.99 25.26 8.78
N ALA A 456 -11.07 25.10 8.02
CA ALA A 456 -11.12 24.29 6.78
C ALA A 456 -10.87 22.76 6.94
N GLY A 457 -11.04 22.21 8.15
CA GLY A 457 -11.01 20.76 8.40
C GLY A 457 -9.61 20.13 8.51
N ARG A 458 -8.53 20.94 8.55
CA ARG A 458 -7.16 20.44 8.75
C ARG A 458 -6.96 19.83 10.14
N GLY A 459 -7.54 20.42 11.17
CA GLY A 459 -7.51 19.87 12.53
C GLY A 459 -8.14 18.48 12.62
N ASP A 460 -9.27 18.26 11.95
CA ASP A 460 -9.91 16.94 11.92
C ASP A 460 -9.07 15.91 11.15
N TRP A 461 -8.37 16.33 10.10
CA TRP A 461 -7.42 15.47 9.39
C TRP A 461 -6.21 15.09 10.28
N ILE A 462 -5.63 16.05 11.00
CA ILE A 462 -4.53 15.79 11.95
C ILE A 462 -4.97 14.77 13.00
N ILE A 463 -6.17 14.96 13.58
CA ILE A 463 -6.75 14.03 14.56
C ILE A 463 -6.85 12.63 13.98
N ALA A 464 -7.45 12.47 12.79
CA ALA A 464 -7.56 11.17 12.16
C ALA A 464 -6.18 10.51 11.93
N ARG A 465 -5.15 11.31 11.64
CA ARG A 465 -3.78 10.81 11.43
C ARG A 465 -3.06 10.45 12.73
N LEU A 466 -3.33 11.15 13.82
CA LEU A 466 -2.87 10.80 15.16
C LEU A 466 -3.49 9.49 15.63
N GLU A 467 -4.80 9.33 15.43
CA GLU A 467 -5.54 8.09 15.74
C GLU A 467 -5.00 6.91 14.92
N GLU A 468 -4.85 7.06 13.60
CA GLU A 468 -4.34 5.99 12.73
C GLU A 468 -2.92 5.54 13.08
N ARG A 469 -2.13 6.45 13.66
CA ARG A 469 -0.75 6.17 14.08
C ARG A 469 -0.64 5.84 15.57
N GLU A 470 -1.77 5.74 16.28
CA GLU A 470 -1.86 5.53 17.73
C GLU A 470 -0.91 6.44 18.51
N GLN A 471 -0.84 7.71 18.10
CA GLN A 471 0.14 8.64 18.62
C GLN A 471 -0.31 9.24 19.94
N THR A 472 0.65 9.35 20.85
CA THR A 472 0.51 10.19 22.04
C THR A 472 0.72 11.64 21.65
N VAL A 473 -0.10 12.52 22.22
CA VAL A 473 -0.03 13.96 22.00
C VAL A 473 0.33 14.69 23.29
N LEU A 474 1.19 15.69 23.17
CA LEU A 474 1.44 16.66 24.25
C LEU A 474 0.69 17.96 23.94
N ALA A 475 -0.08 18.46 24.89
CA ALA A 475 -0.79 19.74 24.81
C ALA A 475 -0.57 20.55 26.10
N ALA A 476 -0.33 21.86 25.98
CA ALA A 476 -0.20 22.71 27.15
C ALA A 476 -1.54 22.89 27.87
N ASP A 477 -1.51 22.95 29.20
CA ASP A 477 -2.71 23.09 30.04
C ASP A 477 -3.44 24.41 29.83
N ARG A 478 -2.67 25.48 29.57
CA ARG A 478 -3.20 26.82 29.29
C ARG A 478 -3.66 27.00 27.84
N CYS A 479 -3.73 25.92 27.06
CA CYS A 479 -4.10 25.95 25.65
C CYS A 479 -5.44 25.22 25.41
N GLU A 480 -6.39 25.89 24.75
CA GLU A 480 -7.71 25.33 24.36
C GLU A 480 -7.59 24.03 23.52
N VAL A 481 -6.40 23.76 22.96
CA VAL A 481 -6.09 22.54 22.21
C VAL A 481 -6.21 21.28 23.08
N ARG A 482 -5.95 21.35 24.39
CA ARG A 482 -6.15 20.20 25.28
C ARG A 482 -7.62 19.79 25.29
N ASP A 483 -8.51 20.75 25.50
CA ASP A 483 -9.95 20.52 25.56
C ASP A 483 -10.49 20.07 24.19
N TYR A 484 -9.88 20.56 23.09
CA TYR A 484 -10.15 20.09 21.74
C TYR A 484 -9.85 18.59 21.54
N TYR A 485 -8.76 18.07 22.10
CA TYR A 485 -8.41 16.64 22.06
C TYR A 485 -9.34 15.81 22.95
N LEU A 486 -9.61 16.27 24.18
CA LEU A 486 -10.53 15.58 25.11
C LEU A 486 -11.93 15.45 24.50
N ALA A 487 -12.44 16.52 23.85
CA ALA A 487 -13.73 16.50 23.16
C ALA A 487 -13.80 15.50 21.98
N ARG A 488 -12.66 15.00 21.50
CA ARG A 488 -12.54 13.99 20.44
C ARG A 488 -12.22 12.59 20.98
N GLY A 489 -12.23 12.42 22.29
CA GLY A 489 -12.08 11.12 22.95
C GLY A 489 -10.63 10.72 23.24
N PHE A 490 -9.68 11.65 23.14
CA PHE A 490 -8.33 11.41 23.66
C PHE A 490 -8.39 11.30 25.18
N ARG A 491 -7.62 10.36 25.75
CA ARG A 491 -7.58 10.13 27.20
C ARG A 491 -6.38 10.83 27.80
N LEU A 492 -6.61 11.59 28.87
CA LEU A 492 -5.53 12.18 29.65
C LEU A 492 -4.84 11.08 30.46
N GLU A 493 -3.56 10.82 30.18
CA GLU A 493 -2.76 9.84 30.91
C GLU A 493 -2.08 10.45 32.12
N ARG A 494 -1.47 11.62 31.92
CA ARG A 494 -0.69 12.30 32.94
C ARG A 494 -0.61 13.79 32.65
N HIS A 495 -0.50 14.56 33.72
CA HIS A 495 -0.19 15.98 33.66
C HIS A 495 1.13 16.25 34.38
N GLU A 496 2.08 16.91 33.71
CA GLU A 496 3.38 17.27 34.28
C GLU A 496 3.80 18.67 33.82
N ALA A 497 4.23 19.50 34.77
CA ALA A 497 4.81 20.83 34.49
C ALA A 497 3.99 21.71 33.52
N GLY A 498 2.65 21.66 33.60
CA GLY A 498 1.78 22.46 32.72
C GLY A 498 1.52 21.84 31.33
N VAL A 499 1.87 20.57 31.13
CA VAL A 499 1.67 19.83 29.88
C VAL A 499 0.85 18.57 30.15
N ALA A 500 -0.24 18.42 29.40
CA ALA A 500 -1.09 17.24 29.35
C ALA A 500 -0.57 16.25 28.31
N ARG A 501 -0.38 14.99 28.74
CA ARG A 501 -0.11 13.85 27.88
C ARG A 501 -1.41 13.11 27.58
N LEU A 502 -1.78 13.08 26.31
CA LEU A 502 -3.07 12.60 25.81
C LEU A 502 -2.84 11.45 24.83
N THR A 503 -3.34 10.26 25.12
CA THR A 503 -3.29 9.16 24.14
C THR A 503 -4.51 9.16 23.25
N ALA A 504 -4.26 8.93 21.96
CA ALA A 504 -5.32 8.61 21.02
C ALA A 504 -6.10 7.39 21.56
N PRO A 505 -7.42 7.33 21.33
CA PRO A 505 -8.19 6.15 21.69
C PRO A 505 -7.62 4.91 20.97
N THR A 506 -6.98 4.00 21.73
CA THR A 506 -6.23 2.84 21.21
C THR A 506 -7.11 1.79 20.53
N ALA A 507 -8.37 1.77 20.92
CA ALA A 507 -9.49 1.23 20.19
C ALA A 507 -10.67 1.89 20.88
N ARG A 508 -11.54 2.54 20.12
CA ARG A 508 -12.80 2.98 20.69
C ARG A 508 -13.61 1.70 20.96
N ASP A 509 -13.67 1.26 22.22
CA ASP A 509 -14.57 0.16 22.63
C ASP A 509 -16.04 0.53 22.38
N ASP A 510 -16.33 1.81 22.16
CA ASP A 510 -17.60 2.37 21.70
C ASP A 510 -17.72 2.46 20.16
N LEU A 511 -16.69 2.05 19.39
CA LEU A 511 -16.68 2.11 17.93
C LEU A 511 -17.57 1.02 17.35
N ARG A 512 -18.81 1.39 17.04
CA ARG A 512 -19.73 0.50 16.36
C ARG A 512 -19.30 0.37 14.90
N ARG A 513 -19.12 -0.86 14.42
CA ARG A 513 -18.94 -1.09 12.98
C ARG A 513 -20.28 -0.97 12.29
N ALA A 514 -20.28 -0.24 11.19
CA ALA A 514 -21.41 -0.13 10.30
C ALA A 514 -20.94 -0.24 8.85
N ALA A 515 -21.88 -0.49 7.96
CA ALA A 515 -21.61 -0.47 6.55
C ALA A 515 -22.75 0.22 5.80
N SER A 516 -22.44 0.78 4.64
CA SER A 516 -23.42 1.47 3.81
C SER A 516 -23.14 1.27 2.34
N LEU A 517 -24.19 1.38 1.53
CA LEU A 517 -24.13 1.15 0.09
C LEU A 517 -24.61 2.38 -0.68
N SER A 518 -23.75 2.89 -1.56
CA SER A 518 -24.06 3.97 -2.51
C SER A 518 -24.30 3.37 -3.89
N LEU A 519 -25.57 3.30 -4.31
CA LEU A 519 -25.91 2.95 -5.69
C LEU A 519 -25.92 4.20 -6.57
N VAL A 520 -25.21 4.13 -7.68
CA VAL A 520 -25.08 5.21 -8.65
C VAL A 520 -25.58 4.72 -9.99
N HIS A 521 -26.60 5.39 -10.53
CA HIS A 521 -27.15 5.04 -11.83
C HIS A 521 -26.28 5.61 -12.94
N LEU A 522 -25.76 4.71 -13.78
CA LEU A 522 -24.80 5.04 -14.83
C LEU A 522 -25.32 6.08 -15.82
N ALA A 523 -26.55 5.91 -16.30
CA ALA A 523 -27.06 6.74 -17.40
C ALA A 523 -27.50 8.14 -16.94
N SER A 524 -27.97 8.30 -15.70
CA SER A 524 -28.48 9.59 -15.21
C SER A 524 -27.53 10.31 -14.24
N GLY A 525 -26.49 9.64 -13.72
CA GLY A 525 -25.63 10.22 -12.70
C GLY A 525 -26.37 10.49 -11.38
N GLU A 526 -27.45 9.77 -11.13
CA GLU A 526 -28.21 9.86 -9.89
C GLU A 526 -27.70 8.86 -8.86
N VAL A 527 -27.88 9.20 -7.60
CA VAL A 527 -27.47 8.39 -6.45
C VAL A 527 -28.68 8.09 -5.58
N LEU A 528 -28.77 6.86 -5.08
CA LEU A 528 -29.81 6.47 -4.15
C LEU A 528 -29.45 6.97 -2.75
N LEU A 529 -30.31 7.81 -2.17
CA LEU A 529 -30.16 8.31 -0.81
C LEU A 529 -31.46 8.14 -0.02
N GLY A 530 -31.30 8.00 1.28
CA GLY A 530 -32.38 7.89 2.23
C GLY A 530 -32.48 9.07 3.18
N ARG A 531 -33.68 9.57 3.39
CA ARG A 531 -33.99 10.53 4.44
C ARG A 531 -34.55 9.79 5.66
N ARG A 532 -33.86 9.90 6.80
CA ARG A 532 -34.26 9.22 8.05
C ARG A 532 -35.54 9.85 8.61
N LYS A 533 -36.50 9.01 9.04
CA LYS A 533 -37.75 9.44 9.69
C LYS A 533 -37.65 9.48 11.22
N THR A 534 -36.71 8.73 11.79
CA THR A 534 -36.61 8.51 13.25
C THR A 534 -35.40 9.21 13.90
N PRO A 535 -35.50 9.67 15.17
CA PRO A 535 -34.38 10.22 15.94
C PRO A 535 -33.23 9.21 16.14
N PRO A 536 -31.99 9.65 16.44
CA PRO A 536 -31.55 11.03 16.70
C PRO A 536 -31.28 11.86 15.44
N TRP A 537 -31.36 11.27 14.24
CA TRP A 537 -31.02 11.90 12.96
C TRP A 537 -32.23 12.12 12.05
N ALA A 538 -33.42 12.31 12.63
CA ALA A 538 -34.63 12.56 11.85
C ALA A 538 -34.42 13.75 10.89
N GLY A 539 -34.77 13.55 9.62
CA GLY A 539 -34.60 14.53 8.56
C GLY A 539 -33.23 14.53 7.86
N TYR A 540 -32.21 13.84 8.39
CA TYR A 540 -30.89 13.74 7.74
C TYR A 540 -30.91 12.81 6.54
N TRP A 541 -30.20 13.23 5.49
CA TRP A 541 -29.92 12.41 4.32
C TRP A 541 -28.64 11.60 4.51
N ALA A 542 -28.71 10.30 4.19
CA ALA A 542 -27.58 9.37 4.26
C ALA A 542 -27.67 8.29 3.17
N PHE A 543 -26.58 7.54 2.97
CA PHE A 543 -26.67 6.28 2.25
C PHE A 543 -27.39 5.25 3.10
N PRO A 544 -28.13 4.31 2.47
CA PRO A 544 -28.65 3.15 3.18
C PRO A 544 -27.51 2.39 3.87
N GLY A 545 -27.69 2.05 5.14
CA GLY A 545 -26.64 1.44 5.93
C GLY A 545 -26.84 1.45 7.44
N GLY A 546 -26.30 0.44 8.08
CA GLY A 546 -26.47 0.18 9.51
C GLY A 546 -25.36 -0.67 10.09
N GLY A 547 -25.61 -1.15 11.32
CA GLY A 547 -24.63 -1.92 12.09
C GLY A 547 -24.38 -3.31 11.48
N LEU A 548 -23.26 -3.93 11.84
CA LEU A 548 -23.05 -5.35 11.52
C LEU A 548 -23.77 -6.24 12.54
N GLU A 549 -24.40 -7.31 12.05
CA GLU A 549 -25.06 -8.34 12.84
C GLU A 549 -24.28 -9.67 12.81
N GLY A 550 -23.99 -10.22 14.00
CA GLY A 550 -23.24 -11.47 14.13
C GLY A 550 -21.88 -11.43 13.42
N ASP A 551 -21.63 -12.43 12.58
CA ASP A 551 -20.36 -12.62 11.87
C ASP A 551 -20.39 -12.14 10.40
N GLU A 552 -21.38 -11.30 10.03
CA GLU A 552 -21.53 -10.87 8.64
C GLU A 552 -20.37 -9.97 8.16
N THR A 553 -20.08 -10.02 6.85
CA THR A 553 -19.09 -9.12 6.25
C THR A 553 -19.65 -7.70 6.16
N PRO A 554 -18.82 -6.64 6.17
CA PRO A 554 -19.33 -5.27 5.98
C PRO A 554 -20.10 -5.10 4.66
N ARG A 555 -19.72 -5.83 3.61
CA ARG A 555 -20.46 -5.78 2.34
C ARG A 555 -21.83 -6.44 2.47
N ALA A 556 -21.91 -7.60 3.12
CA ALA A 556 -23.19 -8.26 3.39
C ALA A 556 -24.11 -7.39 4.24
N ALA A 557 -23.57 -6.74 5.27
CA ALA A 557 -24.31 -5.75 6.08
C ALA A 557 -24.86 -4.61 5.22
N ALA A 558 -24.02 -4.01 4.35
CA ALA A 558 -24.46 -2.93 3.47
C ALA A 558 -25.55 -3.37 2.46
N GLU A 559 -25.47 -4.59 1.95
CA GLU A 559 -26.46 -5.18 1.03
C GLU A 559 -27.77 -5.52 1.76
N ARG A 560 -27.70 -6.03 3.00
CA ARG A 560 -28.85 -6.27 3.89
C ARG A 560 -29.56 -4.97 4.21
N GLU A 561 -28.83 -3.97 4.69
CA GLU A 561 -29.37 -2.66 5.07
C GLU A 561 -29.96 -1.91 3.88
N LEU A 562 -29.33 -1.98 2.69
CA LEU A 562 -29.93 -1.45 1.46
C LEU A 562 -31.31 -2.07 1.21
N MET A 563 -31.40 -3.39 1.31
CA MET A 563 -32.65 -4.11 1.09
C MET A 563 -33.71 -3.77 2.16
N GLU A 564 -33.32 -3.74 3.43
CA GLU A 564 -34.23 -3.49 4.55
C GLU A 564 -34.73 -2.04 4.57
N GLU A 565 -33.86 -1.06 4.31
CA GLU A 565 -34.20 0.36 4.39
C GLU A 565 -34.86 0.90 3.12
N THR A 566 -34.61 0.28 1.95
CA THR A 566 -35.07 0.81 0.65
C THR A 566 -35.83 -0.18 -0.22
N GLY A 567 -35.76 -1.48 0.06
CA GLY A 567 -36.31 -2.54 -0.81
C GLY A 567 -35.56 -2.76 -2.13
N VAL A 568 -34.41 -2.10 -2.32
CA VAL A 568 -33.57 -2.23 -3.53
C VAL A 568 -32.51 -3.33 -3.32
N GLN A 569 -32.23 -4.11 -4.37
CA GLN A 569 -31.18 -5.14 -4.33
C GLN A 569 -29.92 -4.65 -5.03
N ALA A 570 -28.77 -4.85 -4.37
CA ALA A 570 -27.49 -4.68 -5.04
C ALA A 570 -27.23 -5.82 -6.03
N PRO A 571 -26.61 -5.56 -7.19
CA PRO A 571 -26.22 -6.62 -8.12
C PRO A 571 -25.21 -7.59 -7.47
N PRO A 572 -25.49 -8.90 -7.46
CA PRO A 572 -24.63 -9.89 -6.81
C PRO A 572 -23.22 -9.89 -7.41
N GLY A 573 -22.20 -9.81 -6.54
CA GLY A 573 -20.79 -9.90 -6.95
C GLY A 573 -20.26 -8.72 -7.78
N ALA A 574 -21.02 -7.62 -7.91
CA ALA A 574 -20.54 -6.45 -8.62
C ALA A 574 -19.28 -5.85 -7.95
N PRO A 575 -18.26 -5.42 -8.71
CA PRO A 575 -17.13 -4.70 -8.15
C PRO A 575 -17.64 -3.40 -7.51
N ALA A 576 -17.18 -3.12 -6.30
CA ALA A 576 -17.56 -1.93 -5.56
C ALA A 576 -16.30 -1.13 -5.18
N LEU A 577 -16.35 0.18 -5.34
CA LEU A 577 -15.33 1.04 -4.76
C LEU A 577 -15.56 1.08 -3.25
N GLN A 578 -14.62 0.54 -2.48
CA GLN A 578 -14.69 0.59 -1.02
C GLN A 578 -13.99 1.85 -0.50
N SER A 579 -14.63 2.52 0.45
CA SER A 579 -13.99 3.58 1.23
C SER A 579 -14.42 3.50 2.68
N ARG A 580 -13.55 3.93 3.59
CA ARG A 580 -13.83 3.94 5.03
C ARG A 580 -13.95 5.36 5.53
N VAL A 581 -14.97 5.62 6.34
CA VAL A 581 -15.16 6.91 7.01
C VAL A 581 -15.49 6.69 8.48
N PHE A 582 -14.99 7.59 9.32
CA PHE A 582 -15.34 7.65 10.73
C PHE A 582 -16.44 8.70 10.92
N VAL A 583 -17.52 8.33 11.60
CA VAL A 583 -18.67 9.18 11.87
C VAL A 583 -18.89 9.21 13.38
N GLY A 584 -18.69 10.36 14.00
CA GLY A 584 -18.81 10.54 15.45
C GLY A 584 -19.87 11.57 15.84
N SER A 585 -20.49 11.35 16.99
CA SER A 585 -21.31 12.31 17.74
C SER A 585 -20.81 12.37 19.20
N ARG A 586 -21.36 13.27 20.02
CA ARG A 586 -21.02 13.38 21.46
C ARG A 586 -21.24 12.08 22.26
N GLU A 587 -22.09 11.18 21.77
CA GLU A 587 -22.51 9.96 22.50
C GLU A 587 -22.17 8.64 21.79
N ARG A 588 -21.89 8.66 20.47
CA ARG A 588 -21.65 7.44 19.66
C ARG A 588 -20.64 7.66 18.55
N ALA A 589 -19.77 6.68 18.34
CA ALA A 589 -18.79 6.65 17.25
C ALA A 589 -19.01 5.43 16.34
N TYR A 590 -18.97 5.65 15.04
CA TYR A 590 -19.10 4.62 14.03
C TYR A 590 -17.90 4.60 13.09
N GLN A 591 -17.42 3.41 12.76
CA GLN A 591 -16.58 3.17 11.60
C GLN A 591 -17.46 2.58 10.50
N VAL A 592 -17.64 3.35 9.42
CA VAL A 592 -18.53 2.98 8.31
C VAL A 592 -17.70 2.57 7.10
N ASP A 593 -17.79 1.29 6.72
CA ASP A 593 -17.32 0.81 5.43
C ASP A 593 -18.38 1.14 4.35
N ASN A 594 -18.05 2.02 3.42
CA ASN A 594 -18.92 2.46 2.33
C ASN A 594 -18.55 1.73 1.04
N PHE A 595 -19.55 1.18 0.35
CA PHE A 595 -19.39 0.52 -0.94
C PHE A 595 -20.14 1.32 -2.01
N THR A 596 -19.44 1.79 -3.03
CA THR A 596 -20.08 2.45 -4.19
C THR A 596 -20.18 1.48 -5.35
N LEU A 597 -21.41 1.26 -5.83
CA LEU A 597 -21.68 0.42 -6.99
C LEU A 597 -22.30 1.26 -8.10
N LEU A 598 -21.90 0.95 -9.33
CA LEU A 598 -22.57 1.41 -10.53
C LEU A 598 -23.69 0.44 -10.90
N VAL A 599 -24.87 0.98 -11.19
CA VAL A 599 -26.02 0.20 -11.63
C VAL A 599 -26.55 0.70 -12.96
N ALA A 600 -26.93 -0.23 -13.82
CA ALA A 600 -27.55 0.06 -15.12
C ALA A 600 -29.06 0.32 -15.01
N HIS A 601 -29.67 -0.01 -13.86
CA HIS A 601 -31.10 0.12 -13.64
C HIS A 601 -31.38 0.85 -12.33
N ARG A 602 -32.42 1.68 -12.32
CA ARG A 602 -32.97 2.33 -11.12
C ARG A 602 -34.16 1.54 -10.63
N ASP A 603 -33.94 0.68 -9.65
CA ASP A 603 -35.05 0.08 -8.93
C ASP A 603 -35.83 1.17 -8.19
N VAL A 604 -37.14 1.01 -8.11
CA VAL A 604 -38.01 1.94 -7.40
C VAL A 604 -37.91 1.62 -5.91
N PRO A 605 -37.31 2.51 -5.09
CA PRO A 605 -37.24 2.27 -3.65
C PRO A 605 -38.64 2.28 -3.04
N ARG A 606 -38.86 1.43 -2.05
CA ARG A 606 -40.11 1.36 -1.29
C ARG A 606 -39.97 2.19 -0.01
N PRO A 607 -40.95 3.02 0.35
CA PRO A 607 -40.95 3.69 1.64
C PRO A 607 -40.96 2.68 2.78
N THR A 608 -40.08 2.86 3.75
CA THR A 608 -40.03 2.03 4.96
C THR A 608 -40.42 2.87 6.18
N ALA A 609 -40.56 2.20 7.33
CA ALA A 609 -40.83 2.89 8.61
C ALA A 609 -39.65 3.80 9.02
N GLU A 610 -38.43 3.45 8.61
CA GLU A 610 -37.20 4.10 9.05
C GLU A 610 -36.73 5.20 8.11
N LEU A 611 -36.98 5.03 6.81
CA LEU A 611 -36.30 5.80 5.78
C LEU A 611 -37.21 6.05 4.57
N GLU A 612 -37.08 7.24 3.99
CA GLU A 612 -37.67 7.60 2.70
C GLU A 612 -36.55 7.68 1.66
N ALA A 613 -36.44 6.66 0.83
CA ALA A 613 -35.39 6.57 -0.20
C ALA A 613 -35.86 7.14 -1.53
N ARG A 614 -34.96 7.84 -2.21
CA ARG A 614 -35.16 8.31 -3.59
C ARG A 614 -33.83 8.45 -4.34
N TRP A 615 -33.91 8.31 -5.65
CA TRP A 615 -32.82 8.65 -6.55
C TRP A 615 -32.72 10.18 -6.68
N LEU A 616 -31.51 10.71 -6.55
CA LEU A 616 -31.23 12.15 -6.66
C LEU A 616 -30.05 12.42 -7.59
N PRO A 617 -30.11 13.43 -8.45
CA PRO A 617 -28.94 13.90 -9.17
C PRO A 617 -27.81 14.20 -8.20
N ILE A 618 -26.58 13.74 -8.46
CA ILE A 618 -25.47 13.93 -7.53
C ILE A 618 -25.19 15.41 -7.23
N ALA A 619 -25.38 16.29 -8.22
CA ALA A 619 -25.26 17.74 -8.03
C ALA A 619 -26.27 18.29 -7.02
N GLU A 620 -27.52 17.79 -7.05
CA GLU A 620 -28.55 18.13 -6.06
C GLU A 620 -28.20 17.52 -4.69
N ALA A 621 -27.81 16.24 -4.66
CA ALA A 621 -27.43 15.57 -3.43
C ALA A 621 -26.32 16.32 -2.67
N LEU A 622 -25.35 16.91 -3.36
CA LEU A 622 -24.27 17.67 -2.74
C LEU A 622 -24.72 18.95 -2.02
N THR A 623 -25.87 19.53 -2.38
CA THR A 623 -26.39 20.78 -1.80
C THR A 623 -27.42 20.55 -0.69
N ILE A 624 -28.00 19.35 -0.59
CA ILE A 624 -29.03 19.01 0.40
C ILE A 624 -28.52 19.12 1.85
N GLN A 625 -29.37 19.66 2.72
CA GLN A 625 -29.20 19.75 4.17
C GLN A 625 -30.51 19.37 4.90
N PRO A 626 -30.45 18.78 6.11
CA PRO A 626 -29.25 18.28 6.77
C PRO A 626 -28.77 16.95 6.16
N MET A 627 -27.45 16.72 6.14
CA MET A 627 -26.84 15.51 5.59
C MET A 627 -25.75 14.98 6.52
N ALA A 628 -25.64 13.65 6.62
CA ALA A 628 -24.58 13.02 7.39
C ALA A 628 -23.20 13.37 6.82
N SER A 629 -22.27 13.74 7.68
CA SER A 629 -20.91 14.19 7.29
C SER A 629 -20.14 13.12 6.51
N GLY A 630 -20.32 11.84 6.87
CA GLY A 630 -19.78 10.69 6.12
C GLY A 630 -20.33 10.59 4.70
N THR A 631 -21.65 10.72 4.53
CA THR A 631 -22.34 10.67 3.23
C THR A 631 -21.86 11.78 2.31
N ARG A 632 -21.78 13.03 2.78
CA ARG A 632 -21.30 14.15 1.96
C ARG A 632 -19.86 13.93 1.46
N ARG A 633 -18.99 13.39 2.32
CA ARG A 633 -17.60 13.10 1.96
C ARG A 633 -17.50 12.05 0.86
N VAL A 634 -18.33 11.00 0.94
CA VAL A 634 -18.38 9.94 -0.07
C VAL A 634 -19.03 10.43 -1.35
N LEU A 635 -20.13 11.20 -1.31
CA LEU A 635 -20.76 11.81 -2.48
C LEU A 635 -19.78 12.66 -3.32
N ARG A 636 -18.94 13.48 -2.66
CA ARG A 636 -17.89 14.25 -3.37
C ARG A 636 -16.90 13.35 -4.10
N ARG A 637 -16.54 12.21 -3.51
CA ARG A 637 -15.64 11.23 -4.13
C ARG A 637 -16.31 10.54 -5.32
N VAL A 638 -17.59 10.17 -5.19
CA VAL A 638 -18.39 9.57 -6.27
C VAL A 638 -18.53 10.55 -7.43
N ALA A 639 -18.91 11.81 -7.16
CA ALA A 639 -19.02 12.87 -8.17
C ALA A 639 -17.70 13.03 -8.94
N ALA A 640 -16.59 13.11 -8.21
CA ALA A 640 -15.26 13.22 -8.81
C ALA A 640 -14.89 11.97 -9.62
N ALA A 641 -15.27 10.76 -9.17
CA ALA A 641 -14.98 9.52 -9.88
C ALA A 641 -15.78 9.39 -11.19
N LEU A 642 -17.06 9.79 -11.21
CA LEU A 642 -17.90 9.83 -12.40
C LEU A 642 -17.40 10.86 -13.43
N ALA A 643 -17.06 12.06 -12.97
CA ALA A 643 -16.51 13.12 -13.84
C ALA A 643 -15.24 12.69 -14.57
N ARG A 644 -14.53 11.67 -14.05
CA ARG A 644 -13.30 11.12 -14.61
C ARG A 644 -13.47 9.83 -15.41
N GLY A 645 -14.68 9.30 -15.53
CA GLY A 645 -14.92 7.98 -16.11
C GLY A 645 -14.21 6.83 -15.36
N ALA A 646 -13.80 7.05 -14.11
CA ALA A 646 -13.03 6.09 -13.30
C ALA A 646 -13.92 4.99 -12.68
N LEU A 647 -15.23 5.07 -12.91
CA LEU A 647 -16.20 4.06 -12.57
C LEU A 647 -16.72 3.48 -13.91
N THR A 648 -16.32 2.25 -14.24
CA THR A 648 -16.71 1.57 -15.50
C THR A 648 -17.85 0.57 -15.26
N GLU A 649 -18.68 0.33 -16.29
CA GLU A 649 -19.80 -0.61 -16.22
C GLU A 649 -19.38 -2.01 -15.74
N PRO A 650 -20.21 -2.70 -14.94
CA PRO A 650 -20.12 -4.16 -14.81
C PRO A 650 -20.36 -4.78 -16.19
N ALA A 651 -19.42 -5.57 -16.70
CA ALA A 651 -19.59 -6.29 -17.97
C ALA A 651 -20.92 -7.05 -17.99
N ASP A 652 -21.79 -6.68 -18.91
CA ASP A 652 -23.18 -7.10 -19.00
C ASP A 652 -23.28 -8.64 -19.21
N ARG A 653 -23.63 -9.38 -18.17
CA ARG A 653 -24.02 -10.80 -18.27
C ARG A 653 -25.45 -10.89 -18.81
N ARG A 654 -25.64 -10.53 -20.08
CA ARG A 654 -26.86 -10.84 -20.84
C ARG A 654 -26.53 -11.34 -22.25
N ARG A 655 -25.88 -12.49 -22.33
CA ARG A 655 -25.93 -13.40 -23.50
C ARG A 655 -25.86 -14.86 -23.05
N ALA A 656 -26.94 -15.34 -22.44
CA ALA A 656 -27.29 -16.77 -22.41
C ALA A 656 -28.77 -16.87 -21.98
N GLY A 657 -29.67 -16.77 -22.96
CA GLY A 657 -31.10 -16.86 -22.68
C GLY A 657 -31.97 -16.28 -23.79
N ARG A 658 -31.86 -16.83 -25.00
CA ARG A 658 -32.90 -16.94 -26.05
C ARG A 658 -32.25 -17.41 -27.35
N GLY A 659 -32.66 -18.58 -27.82
CA GLY A 659 -32.30 -19.11 -29.14
C GLY A 659 -32.17 -20.62 -29.15
N SER A 660 -33.33 -21.29 -29.21
CA SER A 660 -33.61 -22.67 -29.69
C SER A 660 -32.61 -23.78 -29.39
#